data_AF-A0AAU7QJV9-F1
#
_entry.id   AF-A0AAU7QJV9-F1
#
_cell.length_a   1.000
_cell.length_b   1.000
_cell.length_c   1.000
_cell.angle_alpha   90.00
_cell.angle_beta   90.00
_cell.angle_gamma   90.00
#
_symmetry.space_group_name_H-M   'P 1'
#
loop_
_entity.id
_entity.type
_entity.pdbx_description
1 polymer ?
#
loop_
_entity_poly.entity_id
_entity_poly.type
_entity_poly.pdbx_seq_one_letter_code
_entity_poly.pdbx_strand_id
1 'polypeptide(L)'
;MNKIYRKVWNAALGAMVVASELARGRGRAAGVRRQLIVGVLGLALAPLTVHAQTAAATCTYTTDGTSTSVPATPTGDGAFVCGVDADASGNNASAIGSNASATADSATALGGAYVDTDGTVYTTEASGFGATALGAGAGADGADSTAVGALAYATGQGSFAGGSNAGADGYNSVALGANAQASDRGSIAIGGGDPDPDNNYLATEAQGEGSIALGSIAAAEGRGAMALGYQTAGIGDNATAVGNGAFAIGAGATSLGGAAYTDADSATAIGNNAAARGQSATSVGADSYAEGAYAIAMGAQDGTGYGGALGDYSLALGLDSGSLGTQSLAIGLLAGAVNNYATAVGGFSTASGAFGTALGYATTAAGRASLSVGVQADAEGDYAVAMGAGAQGLGVDTVAVGDSAAAAADSATAVGGAYTDTDGTVYTTEASGFGATALGAGAGADGADSTAVGALAYATGQGSFAGGSNAGADGYNSVALGANAQASDRGSIAIGGGDPDPDNNYLATEAQGEGSIALGSIAAAEGRGAMALGYQAAGIGDNATAVGNGAFAIGAGATSLGGAAYTGADAATAMGNNATALGTSATAVGADSYAEGAYAIAMGAQDSNGYGGAIGEQSMALGFDSGALDAGTVAVGGYSVAQGFLATALGYSSVAVGDFSLAAGVGAESDGTDAVALGDGAWAQADNSVALGAGSIADQVDTVSVGSAGAERRIVNVADGVDATDAATVGQLGTLQSQIDQTDAAAVKYDGVAQDSITLGGADGTAIHNVADGVAATDAVNRQQLDQVDAKTDANAQAIVDLDGRVTGIEGQIGDLQQSTQELGAVAIDTVGDGSDDASVLAGSRGVAIGSNAEVGGDHGTAIGGDSYAAGPNDTAIGGNAKVNADGSTAVGANTTIAATATNAVAIGEGASVSAASGTAIGQGSSATAASAVALGQGSLADRANTVSVGTAANNRQITNVAAGTQATDAANFGQVQQALVSAKDYSDANAQQTLQSANAYTDQKFANIASTADVNSLRNDTNNRFRAMDKRVNQVGAMGTAMAQMAFSTQGINTPNRVGVGMGGYGSTAALAVGYSRQLSPRANLTFGAAVSGKETSGGVGVGFGW
;
A
#
# COMPACT_ATOMS: atom_id res chain seq x y z
N MET A 1 -30.57 -12.63 -33.76
CA MET A 1 -31.93 -12.88 -34.30
C MET A 1 -31.83 -12.89 -35.82
N ASN A 2 -32.35 -13.90 -36.49
CA ASN A 2 -32.03 -14.13 -37.90
C ASN A 2 -32.96 -13.35 -38.84
N LYS A 3 -32.38 -12.68 -39.84
CA LYS A 3 -33.04 -12.27 -41.09
C LYS A 3 -32.08 -12.57 -42.23
N ILE A 4 -32.43 -13.58 -43.02
CA ILE A 4 -31.59 -14.10 -44.11
C ILE A 4 -31.93 -13.33 -45.39
N TYR A 5 -30.91 -12.98 -46.15
CA TYR A 5 -31.04 -12.39 -47.49
C TYR A 5 -30.01 -13.01 -48.42
N ARG A 6 -30.45 -13.55 -49.56
CA ARG A 6 -29.54 -14.09 -50.59
C ARG A 6 -29.20 -13.01 -51.60
N LYS A 7 -27.91 -12.76 -51.82
CA LYS A 7 -27.42 -11.97 -52.95
C LYS A 7 -27.60 -12.78 -54.23
N VAL A 8 -28.16 -12.17 -55.28
CA VAL A 8 -28.32 -12.81 -56.60
C VAL A 8 -27.81 -11.86 -57.69
N TRP A 9 -27.12 -12.43 -58.69
CA TRP A 9 -26.63 -11.70 -59.85
C TRP A 9 -27.78 -11.41 -60.83
N ASN A 10 -28.00 -10.14 -61.17
CA ASN A 10 -29.03 -9.75 -62.14
C ASN A 10 -28.40 -9.41 -63.49
N ALA A 11 -28.43 -10.37 -64.41
CA ALA A 11 -27.86 -10.26 -65.74
C ALA A 11 -28.46 -9.14 -66.61
N ALA A 12 -29.66 -8.63 -66.29
CA ALA A 12 -30.29 -7.51 -67.01
C ALA A 12 -29.85 -6.13 -66.52
N LEU A 13 -29.15 -6.04 -65.38
CA LEU A 13 -28.67 -4.78 -64.79
C LEU A 13 -27.16 -4.75 -64.52
N GLY A 14 -26.44 -5.86 -64.74
CA GLY A 14 -24.98 -5.93 -64.54
C GLY A 14 -24.51 -5.81 -63.09
N ALA A 15 -25.40 -6.03 -62.12
CA ALA A 15 -25.14 -5.81 -60.70
C ALA A 15 -25.79 -6.89 -59.81
N MET A 16 -25.27 -7.03 -58.58
CA MET A 16 -25.96 -7.79 -57.53
C MET A 16 -27.09 -6.97 -56.89
N VAL A 17 -28.22 -7.61 -56.65
CA VAL A 17 -29.40 -7.01 -55.99
C VAL A 17 -29.87 -7.93 -54.87
N VAL A 18 -30.51 -7.35 -53.84
CA VAL A 18 -30.99 -8.06 -52.65
C VAL A 18 -32.52 -8.17 -52.69
N ALA A 19 -33.06 -9.36 -52.42
CA ALA A 19 -34.50 -9.65 -52.43
C ALA A 19 -34.94 -10.45 -51.20
N SER A 20 -36.23 -10.41 -50.88
CA SER A 20 -36.83 -11.05 -49.69
C SER A 20 -37.42 -12.44 -49.99
N GLU A 21 -37.39 -13.33 -49.01
CA GLU A 21 -37.47 -14.79 -49.17
C GLU A 21 -38.90 -15.38 -49.39
N LEU A 22 -39.89 -14.56 -49.78
CA LEU A 22 -41.30 -14.96 -49.88
C LEU A 22 -41.90 -14.78 -51.28
N ALA A 23 -41.45 -15.58 -52.24
CA ALA A 23 -42.08 -15.74 -53.56
C ALA A 23 -42.10 -17.21 -54.01
N ARG A 24 -43.28 -17.85 -54.02
CA ARG A 24 -43.48 -19.18 -54.62
C ARG A 24 -44.05 -19.06 -56.04
N GLY A 25 -43.27 -19.44 -57.05
CA GLY A 25 -43.73 -19.65 -58.43
C GLY A 25 -43.96 -21.14 -58.72
N ARG A 26 -45.06 -21.47 -59.41
CA ARG A 26 -45.33 -22.85 -59.90
C ARG A 26 -44.50 -23.14 -61.15
N GLY A 27 -43.85 -24.30 -61.22
CA GLY A 27 -43.26 -24.80 -62.47
C GLY A 27 -44.27 -25.56 -63.34
N ARG A 28 -44.00 -25.64 -64.66
CA ARG A 28 -44.53 -26.71 -65.53
C ARG A 28 -43.74 -26.82 -66.85
N ALA A 29 -43.58 -28.07 -67.31
CA ALA A 29 -43.41 -28.55 -68.69
C ALA A 29 -42.40 -27.85 -69.63
N ALA A 30 -41.44 -28.64 -70.12
CA ALA A 30 -40.72 -28.33 -71.37
C ALA A 30 -41.66 -28.44 -72.58
N GLY A 31 -41.43 -27.62 -73.62
CA GLY A 31 -42.37 -27.46 -74.74
C GLY A 31 -41.78 -26.84 -76.01
N VAL A 32 -40.89 -27.59 -76.66
CA VAL A 32 -40.42 -27.55 -78.07
C VAL A 32 -40.91 -26.37 -78.97
N ARG A 33 -39.99 -25.60 -79.57
CA ARG A 33 -39.77 -25.49 -81.06
C ARG A 33 -38.86 -24.33 -81.54
N ARG A 34 -37.90 -24.69 -82.42
CA ARG A 34 -37.43 -23.93 -83.64
C ARG A 34 -36.58 -22.65 -83.41
N GLN A 35 -35.63 -22.22 -84.30
CA GLN A 35 -35.13 -22.74 -85.59
C GLN A 35 -33.81 -22.05 -86.09
N LEU A 36 -33.07 -22.70 -87.02
CA LEU A 36 -32.09 -22.14 -88.01
C LEU A 36 -30.75 -21.58 -87.43
N ILE A 37 -29.57 -21.47 -88.10
CA ILE A 37 -29.05 -21.71 -89.49
C ILE A 37 -27.48 -21.77 -89.41
N VAL A 38 -26.62 -22.26 -90.33
CA VAL A 38 -26.55 -23.47 -91.21
C VAL A 38 -25.13 -23.59 -91.84
N GLY A 39 -24.64 -24.80 -92.17
CA GLY A 39 -23.44 -25.06 -93.03
C GLY A 39 -22.29 -25.82 -92.34
N VAL A 40 -21.38 -26.56 -93.01
CA VAL A 40 -21.12 -26.90 -94.45
C VAL A 40 -20.01 -28.00 -94.47
N LEU A 41 -19.85 -28.97 -95.39
CA LEU A 41 -20.69 -29.60 -96.43
C LEU A 41 -19.97 -30.86 -97.04
N GLY A 42 -20.67 -31.99 -97.21
CA GLY A 42 -20.27 -33.11 -98.11
C GLY A 42 -19.80 -34.42 -97.42
N LEU A 43 -19.93 -35.62 -98.02
CA LEU A 43 -20.51 -36.03 -99.32
C LEU A 43 -21.24 -37.38 -99.22
N ALA A 44 -22.34 -37.53 -100.01
CA ALA A 44 -22.85 -38.73 -100.73
C ALA A 44 -23.00 -40.11 -100.00
N LEU A 45 -23.84 -41.06 -100.40
CA LEU A 45 -24.70 -41.25 -101.59
C LEU A 45 -26.19 -41.43 -101.21
N ALA A 46 -27.06 -41.63 -102.20
CA ALA A 46 -28.51 -41.83 -102.04
C ALA A 46 -28.96 -43.27 -102.36
N PRO A 47 -30.03 -43.78 -101.72
CA PRO A 47 -30.72 -44.99 -102.18
C PRO A 47 -31.59 -44.68 -103.41
N LEU A 48 -31.31 -45.33 -104.55
CA LEU A 48 -32.22 -45.35 -105.69
C LEU A 48 -33.35 -46.36 -105.42
N THR A 49 -34.60 -45.97 -105.67
CA THR A 49 -35.72 -46.92 -105.77
C THR A 49 -35.73 -47.60 -107.14
N VAL A 50 -34.80 -48.53 -107.35
CA VAL A 50 -34.76 -49.37 -108.57
C VAL A 50 -35.90 -50.39 -108.54
N HIS A 51 -36.76 -50.37 -109.57
CA HIS A 51 -37.60 -51.52 -109.87
C HIS A 51 -36.74 -52.60 -110.54
N ALA A 52 -36.36 -53.65 -109.80
CA ALA A 52 -35.73 -54.83 -110.37
C ALA A 52 -36.79 -55.70 -111.05
N GLN A 53 -36.62 -55.96 -112.35
CA GLN A 53 -37.39 -56.98 -113.07
C GLN A 53 -36.72 -58.35 -112.93
N THR A 54 -37.47 -59.41 -113.16
CA THR A 54 -36.97 -60.80 -113.17
C THR A 54 -35.95 -61.01 -114.29
N ALA A 55 -34.66 -60.99 -113.94
CA ALA A 55 -33.56 -61.38 -114.82
C ALA A 55 -32.45 -62.06 -114.02
N ALA A 56 -32.17 -63.33 -114.30
CA ALA A 56 -31.01 -64.01 -113.75
C ALA A 56 -29.73 -63.43 -114.39
N ALA A 57 -28.93 -62.71 -113.60
CA ALA A 57 -27.69 -62.11 -114.08
C ALA A 57 -26.56 -63.15 -114.10
N THR A 58 -26.10 -63.54 -115.29
CA THR A 58 -24.83 -64.26 -115.42
C THR A 58 -23.67 -63.34 -115.05
N CYS A 59 -23.11 -63.52 -113.86
CA CYS A 59 -21.92 -62.80 -113.43
C CYS A 59 -20.63 -63.41 -113.97
N THR A 60 -19.73 -62.54 -114.42
CA THR A 60 -18.36 -62.87 -114.80
C THR A 60 -17.42 -62.15 -113.86
N TYR A 61 -16.66 -62.90 -113.06
CA TYR A 61 -15.54 -62.37 -112.30
C TYR A 61 -14.23 -62.78 -112.99
N THR A 62 -13.14 -62.07 -112.70
CA THR A 62 -11.83 -62.29 -113.35
C THR A 62 -10.74 -62.38 -112.30
N THR A 63 -10.04 -63.51 -112.26
CA THR A 63 -8.80 -63.71 -111.50
C THR A 63 -7.68 -64.12 -112.46
N ASP A 64 -6.47 -63.61 -112.23
CA ASP A 64 -5.26 -63.81 -113.05
C ASP A 64 -5.46 -63.63 -114.58
N GLY A 65 -6.36 -62.72 -114.96
CA GLY A 65 -6.68 -62.40 -116.35
C GLY A 65 -7.64 -63.37 -117.05
N THR A 66 -8.14 -64.39 -116.35
CA THR A 66 -9.16 -65.33 -116.84
C THR A 66 -10.53 -65.00 -116.29
N SER A 67 -11.50 -64.74 -117.18
CA SER A 67 -12.90 -64.51 -116.81
C SER A 67 -13.70 -65.81 -116.80
N THR A 68 -14.17 -66.23 -115.63
CA THR A 68 -14.98 -67.44 -115.45
C THR A 68 -16.40 -67.09 -115.03
N SER A 69 -17.39 -67.66 -115.71
CA SER A 69 -18.81 -67.58 -115.37
C SER A 69 -19.25 -68.82 -114.61
N VAL A 70 -19.68 -68.67 -113.35
CA VAL A 70 -20.25 -69.77 -112.55
C VAL A 70 -21.77 -69.56 -112.44
N PRO A 71 -22.59 -70.60 -112.70
CA PRO A 71 -24.03 -70.52 -112.56
C PRO A 71 -24.43 -70.71 -111.09
N ALA A 72 -24.33 -69.65 -110.29
CA ALA A 72 -24.97 -69.61 -108.98
C ALA A 72 -26.49 -69.39 -109.17
N THR A 73 -27.30 -70.24 -108.53
CA THR A 73 -28.77 -70.12 -108.53
C THR A 73 -29.23 -69.69 -107.13
N PRO A 74 -29.87 -68.52 -106.97
CA PRO A 74 -30.38 -68.11 -105.68
C PRO A 74 -31.60 -68.97 -105.32
N THR A 75 -31.78 -69.29 -104.04
CA THR A 75 -32.91 -70.13 -103.58
C THR A 75 -33.99 -69.36 -102.82
N GLY A 76 -33.70 -68.13 -102.38
CA GLY A 76 -34.69 -67.22 -101.82
C GLY A 76 -35.50 -66.51 -102.91
N ASP A 77 -36.78 -66.23 -102.64
CA ASP A 77 -37.64 -65.53 -103.60
C ASP A 77 -37.19 -64.07 -103.77
N GLY A 78 -37.06 -63.59 -105.01
CA GLY A 78 -36.55 -62.25 -105.31
C GLY A 78 -35.03 -62.02 -105.07
N ALA A 79 -34.25 -63.05 -104.73
CA ALA A 79 -32.82 -62.91 -104.41
C ALA A 79 -31.88 -62.88 -105.64
N PHE A 80 -30.63 -62.44 -105.42
CA PHE A 80 -29.58 -62.24 -106.43
C PHE A 80 -28.27 -62.91 -105.99
N VAL A 81 -27.56 -63.58 -106.90
CA VAL A 81 -26.27 -64.21 -106.59
C VAL A 81 -25.28 -64.13 -107.76
N CYS A 82 -23.99 -63.95 -107.45
CA CYS A 82 -23.00 -63.44 -108.41
C CYS A 82 -21.55 -63.81 -108.03
N GLY A 83 -21.21 -65.11 -108.01
CA GLY A 83 -19.86 -65.55 -107.63
C GLY A 83 -19.59 -67.05 -107.84
N VAL A 84 -18.35 -67.47 -107.57
CA VAL A 84 -17.99 -68.89 -107.38
C VAL A 84 -18.46 -69.30 -105.99
N ASP A 85 -19.19 -70.41 -105.87
CA ASP A 85 -19.65 -70.99 -104.59
C ASP A 85 -20.29 -69.97 -103.63
N ALA A 86 -20.99 -68.99 -104.20
CA ALA A 86 -21.78 -68.00 -103.48
C ALA A 86 -23.22 -68.48 -103.28
N ASP A 87 -23.82 -68.20 -102.13
CA ASP A 87 -25.20 -68.52 -101.79
C ASP A 87 -26.03 -67.26 -101.52
N ALA A 88 -27.27 -67.24 -102.01
CA ALA A 88 -28.29 -66.26 -101.67
C ALA A 88 -29.62 -66.99 -101.44
N SER A 89 -29.79 -67.50 -100.22
CA SER A 89 -30.87 -68.42 -99.86
C SER A 89 -32.04 -67.76 -99.11
N GLY A 90 -31.85 -66.54 -98.59
CA GLY A 90 -32.93 -65.71 -98.02
C GLY A 90 -33.71 -64.91 -99.07
N ASN A 91 -34.99 -64.63 -98.82
CA ASN A 91 -35.83 -63.87 -99.77
C ASN A 91 -35.34 -62.43 -99.93
N ASN A 92 -35.28 -61.89 -101.14
CA ASN A 92 -34.66 -60.60 -101.49
C ASN A 92 -33.17 -60.45 -101.12
N ALA A 93 -32.45 -61.54 -100.80
CA ALA A 93 -31.03 -61.48 -100.47
C ALA A 93 -30.13 -61.17 -101.70
N SER A 94 -28.88 -60.76 -101.48
CA SER A 94 -27.93 -60.40 -102.55
C SER A 94 -26.48 -60.78 -102.23
N ALA A 95 -25.96 -61.87 -102.81
CA ALA A 95 -24.58 -62.33 -102.60
C ALA A 95 -23.67 -62.17 -103.84
N ILE A 96 -22.54 -61.49 -103.71
CA ILE A 96 -21.69 -61.09 -104.84
C ILE A 96 -20.20 -61.27 -104.50
N GLY A 97 -19.51 -62.06 -105.31
CA GLY A 97 -18.11 -62.46 -105.16
C GLY A 97 -17.94 -63.90 -104.64
N SER A 98 -16.71 -64.41 -104.61
CA SER A 98 -16.44 -65.84 -104.40
C SER A 98 -16.53 -66.26 -102.93
N ASN A 99 -17.39 -67.25 -102.63
CA ASN A 99 -17.80 -67.64 -101.28
C ASN A 99 -18.50 -66.50 -100.50
N ALA A 100 -19.32 -65.69 -101.18
CA ALA A 100 -20.24 -64.76 -100.53
C ALA A 100 -21.55 -65.48 -100.16
N SER A 101 -22.03 -65.32 -98.93
CA SER A 101 -23.17 -66.04 -98.33
C SER A 101 -24.20 -65.03 -97.82
N ALA A 102 -25.42 -65.03 -98.33
CA ALA A 102 -26.52 -64.18 -97.87
C ALA A 102 -27.77 -65.02 -97.59
N THR A 103 -27.85 -65.57 -96.38
CA THR A 103 -28.75 -66.70 -96.04
C THR A 103 -30.09 -66.29 -95.44
N ALA A 104 -30.24 -65.04 -95.02
CA ALA A 104 -31.47 -64.51 -94.42
C ALA A 104 -32.18 -63.47 -95.31
N ASP A 105 -33.48 -63.28 -95.05
CA ASP A 105 -34.31 -62.39 -95.85
C ASP A 105 -33.79 -60.95 -95.84
N SER A 106 -33.69 -60.36 -97.03
CA SER A 106 -33.13 -59.02 -97.33
C SER A 106 -31.65 -58.83 -96.98
N ALA A 107 -30.90 -59.91 -96.71
CA ALA A 107 -29.47 -59.83 -96.41
C ALA A 107 -28.61 -59.57 -97.67
N THR A 108 -27.48 -58.87 -97.53
CA THR A 108 -26.60 -58.50 -98.65
C THR A 108 -25.15 -58.80 -98.32
N ALA A 109 -24.47 -59.66 -99.09
CA ALA A 109 -23.07 -60.04 -98.90
C ALA A 109 -22.23 -59.74 -100.15
N LEU A 110 -21.43 -58.68 -100.13
CA LEU A 110 -20.59 -58.24 -101.24
C LEU A 110 -19.11 -58.36 -100.86
N GLY A 111 -18.44 -59.41 -101.31
CA GLY A 111 -17.05 -59.70 -100.96
C GLY A 111 -16.57 -61.05 -101.47
N GLY A 112 -15.36 -61.45 -101.09
CA GLY A 112 -14.83 -62.77 -101.40
C GLY A 112 -14.15 -63.41 -100.19
N ALA A 113 -13.80 -64.68 -100.30
CA ALA A 113 -12.99 -65.37 -99.30
C ALA A 113 -11.71 -64.58 -98.97
N TYR A 114 -11.52 -64.28 -97.67
CA TYR A 114 -10.23 -63.89 -97.12
C TYR A 114 -9.48 -65.16 -96.70
N VAL A 115 -8.17 -65.20 -96.93
CA VAL A 115 -7.31 -66.31 -96.48
C VAL A 115 -6.25 -65.74 -95.56
N ASP A 116 -6.26 -66.16 -94.31
CA ASP A 116 -5.29 -65.71 -93.31
C ASP A 116 -3.96 -66.48 -93.45
N THR A 117 -2.95 -65.99 -92.75
CA THR A 117 -1.53 -66.35 -92.78
C THR A 117 -1.28 -67.81 -92.38
N ASP A 118 -2.20 -68.42 -91.64
CA ASP A 118 -2.21 -69.84 -91.26
C ASP A 118 -2.87 -70.76 -92.31
N GLY A 119 -3.56 -70.19 -93.30
CA GLY A 119 -4.35 -70.89 -94.31
C GLY A 119 -5.85 -71.02 -93.98
N THR A 120 -6.34 -70.44 -92.88
CA THR A 120 -7.77 -70.39 -92.54
C THR A 120 -8.52 -69.48 -93.51
N VAL A 121 -9.70 -69.93 -93.96
CA VAL A 121 -10.50 -69.25 -94.99
C VAL A 121 -11.77 -68.68 -94.38
N TYR A 122 -11.89 -67.35 -94.37
CA TYR A 122 -13.05 -66.61 -93.88
C TYR A 122 -13.92 -66.16 -95.06
N THR A 123 -15.21 -66.50 -95.03
CA THR A 123 -16.19 -66.17 -96.08
C THR A 123 -16.87 -64.83 -95.82
N THR A 124 -17.36 -64.17 -96.87
CA THR A 124 -18.19 -62.97 -96.70
C THR A 124 -19.62 -63.44 -96.42
N GLU A 125 -20.16 -63.20 -95.23
CA GLU A 125 -21.43 -63.78 -94.78
C GLU A 125 -22.39 -62.73 -94.24
N ALA A 126 -23.68 -62.84 -94.57
CA ALA A 126 -24.76 -62.02 -94.05
C ALA A 126 -25.94 -62.94 -93.68
N SER A 127 -25.94 -63.42 -92.43
CA SER A 127 -26.91 -64.40 -91.92
C SER A 127 -28.05 -63.79 -91.09
N GLY A 128 -28.00 -62.48 -90.81
CA GLY A 128 -29.09 -61.74 -90.15
C GLY A 128 -30.16 -61.24 -91.13
N PHE A 129 -31.43 -61.22 -90.70
CA PHE A 129 -32.52 -60.57 -91.46
C PHE A 129 -32.17 -59.11 -91.75
N GLY A 130 -32.13 -58.69 -93.02
CA GLY A 130 -31.75 -57.33 -93.41
C GLY A 130 -30.26 -56.96 -93.23
N ALA A 131 -29.40 -57.92 -92.89
CA ALA A 131 -27.98 -57.67 -92.62
C ALA A 131 -27.18 -57.33 -93.88
N THR A 132 -26.09 -56.56 -93.77
CA THR A 132 -25.26 -56.17 -94.92
C THR A 132 -23.76 -56.35 -94.66
N ALA A 133 -23.12 -57.35 -95.27
CA ALA A 133 -21.67 -57.54 -95.29
C ALA A 133 -21.03 -57.02 -96.58
N LEU A 134 -19.96 -56.23 -96.48
CA LEU A 134 -19.32 -55.49 -97.57
C LEU A 134 -17.78 -55.54 -97.42
N GLY A 135 -17.16 -56.66 -97.79
CA GLY A 135 -15.70 -56.83 -97.72
C GLY A 135 -15.28 -58.29 -97.73
N ALA A 136 -14.00 -58.56 -97.98
CA ALA A 136 -13.49 -59.94 -98.02
C ALA A 136 -13.47 -60.57 -96.62
N GLY A 137 -14.13 -61.71 -96.44
CA GLY A 137 -14.26 -62.36 -95.13
C GLY A 137 -15.11 -61.61 -94.10
N ALA A 138 -15.97 -60.68 -94.52
CA ALA A 138 -16.80 -59.88 -93.62
C ALA A 138 -18.10 -60.61 -93.22
N GLY A 139 -18.45 -60.63 -91.93
CA GLY A 139 -19.66 -61.27 -91.39
C GLY A 139 -20.70 -60.29 -90.85
N ALA A 140 -21.98 -60.51 -91.11
CA ALA A 140 -23.10 -59.69 -90.65
C ALA A 140 -24.27 -60.60 -90.19
N ASP A 141 -24.19 -61.09 -88.96
CA ASP A 141 -25.09 -62.13 -88.43
C ASP A 141 -26.25 -61.55 -87.61
N GLY A 142 -26.13 -60.31 -87.14
CA GLY A 142 -27.22 -59.63 -86.46
C GLY A 142 -28.32 -59.19 -87.43
N ALA A 143 -29.59 -59.30 -87.03
CA ALA A 143 -30.68 -58.69 -87.82
C ALA A 143 -30.47 -57.17 -87.94
N ASP A 144 -30.71 -56.59 -89.10
CA ASP A 144 -30.43 -55.18 -89.46
C ASP A 144 -28.97 -54.74 -89.19
N SER A 145 -28.01 -55.67 -89.10
CA SER A 145 -26.58 -55.36 -88.91
C SER A 145 -25.88 -54.92 -90.19
N THR A 146 -24.70 -54.31 -90.09
CA THR A 146 -23.90 -53.93 -91.27
C THR A 146 -22.40 -54.01 -91.01
N ALA A 147 -21.69 -54.89 -91.72
CA ALA A 147 -20.23 -55.01 -91.70
C ALA A 147 -19.61 -54.50 -93.01
N VAL A 148 -18.58 -53.65 -92.94
CA VAL A 148 -17.97 -52.97 -94.11
C VAL A 148 -16.45 -52.90 -93.96
N GLY A 149 -15.73 -53.83 -94.59
CA GLY A 149 -14.27 -53.95 -94.54
C GLY A 149 -13.82 -55.41 -94.59
N ALA A 150 -12.53 -55.67 -94.82
CA ALA A 150 -12.02 -57.04 -94.80
C ALA A 150 -11.98 -57.57 -93.36
N LEU A 151 -12.50 -58.78 -93.11
CA LEU A 151 -12.71 -59.34 -91.77
C LEU A 151 -13.59 -58.49 -90.82
N ALA A 152 -14.40 -57.54 -91.32
CA ALA A 152 -15.37 -56.83 -90.48
C ALA A 152 -16.48 -57.79 -90.02
N TYR A 153 -16.83 -57.83 -88.74
CA TYR A 153 -17.78 -58.78 -88.17
C TYR A 153 -18.85 -58.09 -87.31
N ALA A 154 -20.13 -58.38 -87.52
CA ALA A 154 -21.25 -57.67 -86.89
C ALA A 154 -22.35 -58.64 -86.44
N THR A 155 -22.22 -59.24 -85.24
CA THR A 155 -23.21 -60.21 -84.73
C THR A 155 -24.39 -59.57 -84.00
N GLY A 156 -24.26 -58.32 -83.55
CA GLY A 156 -25.31 -57.65 -82.80
C GLY A 156 -26.50 -57.24 -83.68
N GLN A 157 -27.74 -57.45 -83.22
CA GLN A 157 -28.91 -56.89 -83.89
C GLN A 157 -28.78 -55.35 -83.96
N GLY A 158 -28.95 -54.76 -85.15
CA GLY A 158 -28.81 -53.32 -85.39
C GLY A 158 -27.39 -52.77 -85.25
N SER A 159 -26.37 -53.64 -85.28
CA SER A 159 -24.96 -53.25 -85.14
C SER A 159 -24.34 -52.73 -86.43
N PHE A 160 -23.23 -51.99 -86.33
CA PHE A 160 -22.43 -51.54 -87.47
C PHE A 160 -20.94 -51.76 -87.22
N ALA A 161 -20.22 -52.48 -88.09
CA ALA A 161 -18.77 -52.68 -88.05
C ALA A 161 -18.11 -52.18 -89.34
N GLY A 162 -17.48 -51.00 -89.33
CA GLY A 162 -16.89 -50.38 -90.52
C GLY A 162 -15.37 -50.21 -90.45
N GLY A 163 -14.60 -51.20 -90.88
CA GLY A 163 -13.14 -51.15 -90.89
C GLY A 163 -12.55 -52.53 -91.19
N SER A 164 -11.22 -52.60 -91.39
CA SER A 164 -10.59 -53.92 -91.48
C SER A 164 -10.55 -54.55 -90.08
N ASN A 165 -11.01 -55.79 -89.93
CA ASN A 165 -11.06 -56.53 -88.66
C ASN A 165 -11.83 -55.80 -87.53
N ALA A 166 -12.84 -55.00 -87.87
CA ALA A 166 -13.72 -54.35 -86.90
C ALA A 166 -14.83 -55.30 -86.42
N GLY A 167 -15.06 -55.42 -85.11
CA GLY A 167 -16.10 -56.27 -84.52
C GLY A 167 -17.21 -55.48 -83.82
N ALA A 168 -18.48 -55.80 -84.06
CA ALA A 168 -19.65 -55.14 -83.47
C ALA A 168 -20.69 -56.18 -83.01
N ASP A 169 -20.43 -56.81 -81.86
CA ASP A 169 -21.24 -57.92 -81.35
C ASP A 169 -22.42 -57.49 -80.49
N GLY A 170 -22.36 -56.28 -79.91
CA GLY A 170 -23.40 -55.76 -79.06
C GLY A 170 -24.67 -55.39 -79.83
N TYR A 171 -25.85 -55.62 -79.23
CA TYR A 171 -27.13 -55.10 -79.76
C TYR A 171 -27.04 -53.57 -79.91
N ASN A 172 -27.32 -53.03 -81.10
CA ASN A 172 -27.13 -51.61 -81.49
C ASN A 172 -25.70 -51.06 -81.24
N SER A 173 -24.67 -51.91 -81.32
CA SER A 173 -23.26 -51.47 -81.20
C SER A 173 -22.73 -50.81 -82.49
N VAL A 174 -21.67 -50.01 -82.38
CA VAL A 174 -21.01 -49.38 -83.53
C VAL A 174 -19.49 -49.45 -83.40
N ALA A 175 -18.83 -50.28 -84.20
CA ALA A 175 -17.39 -50.26 -84.44
C ALA A 175 -17.06 -49.51 -85.76
N LEU A 176 -16.08 -48.61 -85.75
CA LEU A 176 -15.65 -47.87 -86.95
C LEU A 176 -14.14 -47.59 -86.94
N GLY A 177 -13.42 -48.22 -87.86
CA GLY A 177 -11.97 -48.16 -88.05
C GLY A 177 -11.28 -49.51 -87.84
N ALA A 178 -9.97 -49.58 -88.08
CA ALA A 178 -9.25 -50.86 -88.15
C ALA A 178 -9.04 -51.48 -86.75
N ASN A 179 -9.40 -52.75 -86.59
CA ASN A 179 -9.40 -53.48 -85.31
C ASN A 179 -10.33 -52.92 -84.23
N ALA A 180 -11.28 -52.02 -84.54
CA ALA A 180 -12.20 -51.48 -83.52
C ALA A 180 -13.20 -52.55 -83.04
N GLN A 181 -13.45 -52.65 -81.72
CA GLN A 181 -14.31 -53.68 -81.11
C GLN A 181 -15.43 -53.06 -80.24
N ALA A 182 -16.68 -53.39 -80.52
CA ALA A 182 -17.86 -52.89 -79.79
C ALA A 182 -18.75 -54.07 -79.35
N SER A 183 -18.37 -54.71 -78.24
CA SER A 183 -18.80 -56.07 -77.90
C SER A 183 -20.15 -56.16 -77.16
N ASP A 184 -20.60 -55.08 -76.51
CA ASP A 184 -21.79 -55.11 -75.62
C ASP A 184 -22.87 -54.10 -76.02
N ARG A 185 -24.08 -54.24 -75.49
CA ARG A 185 -25.30 -53.55 -75.90
C ARG A 185 -25.13 -52.03 -75.93
N GLY A 186 -25.29 -51.43 -77.11
CA GLY A 186 -25.20 -49.98 -77.32
C GLY A 186 -23.79 -49.40 -77.17
N SER A 187 -22.75 -50.24 -77.17
CA SER A 187 -21.35 -49.80 -77.15
C SER A 187 -20.92 -49.14 -78.48
N ILE A 188 -19.99 -48.18 -78.41
CA ILE A 188 -19.51 -47.45 -79.58
C ILE A 188 -17.97 -47.39 -79.53
N ALA A 189 -17.28 -47.99 -80.49
CA ALA A 189 -15.83 -47.99 -80.65
C ALA A 189 -15.44 -47.35 -81.99
N ILE A 190 -14.93 -46.12 -81.98
CA ILE A 190 -14.59 -45.38 -83.22
C ILE A 190 -13.12 -44.98 -83.17
N GLY A 191 -12.26 -45.71 -83.89
CA GLY A 191 -10.81 -45.53 -83.83
C GLY A 191 -10.08 -46.64 -84.57
N GLY A 192 -8.76 -46.66 -84.45
CA GLY A 192 -7.94 -47.74 -85.02
C GLY A 192 -6.86 -48.19 -84.05
N GLY A 193 -6.61 -49.50 -84.00
CA GLY A 193 -5.40 -50.04 -83.40
C GLY A 193 -4.17 -49.86 -84.31
N ASP A 194 -2.98 -49.88 -83.72
CA ASP A 194 -1.73 -49.93 -84.50
C ASP A 194 -1.52 -51.35 -85.07
N PRO A 195 -1.20 -51.52 -86.37
CA PRO A 195 -0.87 -52.82 -86.95
C PRO A 195 0.53 -53.35 -86.58
N ASP A 196 1.31 -52.68 -85.72
CA ASP A 196 2.61 -53.16 -85.22
C ASP A 196 2.50 -54.55 -84.53
N PRO A 197 3.09 -55.62 -85.11
CA PRO A 197 2.97 -56.97 -84.59
C PRO A 197 3.75 -57.20 -83.28
N ASP A 198 4.71 -56.34 -82.92
CA ASP A 198 5.46 -56.46 -81.67
C ASP A 198 4.68 -55.90 -80.46
N ASN A 199 3.55 -55.21 -80.67
CA ASN A 199 2.84 -54.44 -79.64
C ASN A 199 1.40 -54.94 -79.34
N ASN A 200 1.19 -56.26 -79.35
CA ASN A 200 0.02 -56.98 -78.80
C ASN A 200 -1.37 -56.40 -79.16
N TYR A 201 -1.56 -55.94 -80.39
CA TYR A 201 -2.87 -55.53 -80.96
C TYR A 201 -3.77 -54.70 -80.04
N LEU A 202 -3.24 -53.60 -79.49
CA LEU A 202 -4.01 -52.62 -78.75
C LEU A 202 -5.09 -51.98 -79.66
N ALA A 203 -6.31 -52.47 -79.57
CA ALA A 203 -7.47 -52.03 -80.33
C ALA A 203 -8.12 -50.75 -79.75
N THR A 204 -9.11 -50.21 -80.47
CA THR A 204 -10.10 -49.30 -79.87
C THR A 204 -11.30 -50.14 -79.45
N GLU A 205 -11.59 -50.23 -78.15
CA GLU A 205 -12.50 -51.21 -77.57
C GLU A 205 -13.59 -50.56 -76.71
N ALA A 206 -14.83 -50.99 -76.88
CA ALA A 206 -15.98 -50.60 -76.05
C ALA A 206 -16.69 -51.88 -75.59
N GLN A 207 -16.30 -52.39 -74.41
CA GLN A 207 -16.70 -53.71 -73.92
C GLN A 207 -17.91 -53.70 -72.96
N GLY A 208 -18.30 -52.55 -72.40
CA GLY A 208 -19.44 -52.46 -71.46
C GLY A 208 -20.74 -51.95 -72.10
N GLU A 209 -21.90 -52.37 -71.62
CA GLU A 209 -23.21 -51.87 -72.08
C GLU A 209 -23.25 -50.33 -72.01
N GLY A 210 -23.54 -49.70 -73.15
CA GLY A 210 -23.61 -48.26 -73.32
C GLY A 210 -22.27 -47.50 -73.28
N SER A 211 -21.13 -48.21 -73.36
CA SER A 211 -19.80 -47.60 -73.37
C SER A 211 -19.44 -46.88 -74.67
N ILE A 212 -18.52 -45.91 -74.62
CA ILE A 212 -18.07 -45.13 -75.79
C ILE A 212 -16.54 -44.96 -75.77
N ALA A 213 -15.84 -45.65 -76.67
CA ALA A 213 -14.45 -45.43 -77.00
C ALA A 213 -14.32 -44.66 -78.33
N LEU A 214 -13.56 -43.55 -78.34
CA LEU A 214 -13.39 -42.69 -79.51
C LEU A 214 -11.96 -42.17 -79.60
N GLY A 215 -11.25 -42.62 -80.64
CA GLY A 215 -9.83 -42.40 -80.88
C GLY A 215 -9.05 -43.71 -80.88
N SER A 216 -7.82 -43.67 -81.39
CA SER A 216 -6.95 -44.85 -81.55
C SER A 216 -6.38 -45.31 -80.21
N ILE A 217 -6.47 -46.61 -79.91
CA ILE A 217 -6.10 -47.22 -78.63
C ILE A 217 -6.93 -46.61 -77.47
N ALA A 218 -8.24 -46.48 -77.65
CA ALA A 218 -9.15 -46.06 -76.59
C ALA A 218 -9.95 -47.27 -76.09
N ALA A 219 -9.97 -47.52 -74.77
CA ALA A 219 -10.66 -48.64 -74.15
C ALA A 219 -11.75 -48.15 -73.18
N ALA A 220 -12.98 -48.64 -73.32
CA ALA A 220 -14.11 -48.34 -72.45
C ALA A 220 -14.76 -49.65 -71.97
N GLU A 221 -14.27 -50.18 -70.85
CA GLU A 221 -14.63 -51.52 -70.35
C GLU A 221 -15.86 -51.51 -69.45
N GLY A 222 -16.01 -50.47 -68.61
CA GLY A 222 -17.10 -50.37 -67.66
C GLY A 222 -18.46 -50.06 -68.31
N ARG A 223 -19.56 -50.47 -67.67
CA ARG A 223 -20.92 -50.20 -68.15
C ARG A 223 -21.16 -48.68 -68.17
N GLY A 224 -21.46 -48.13 -69.33
CA GLY A 224 -21.61 -46.69 -69.55
C GLY A 224 -20.31 -45.88 -69.45
N ALA A 225 -19.15 -46.52 -69.51
CA ALA A 225 -17.86 -45.82 -69.48
C ALA A 225 -17.57 -45.06 -70.79
N MET A 226 -16.77 -44.00 -70.72
CA MET A 226 -16.38 -43.17 -71.86
C MET A 226 -14.86 -42.99 -71.90
N ALA A 227 -14.25 -43.20 -73.07
CA ALA A 227 -12.82 -43.05 -73.33
C ALA A 227 -12.60 -42.27 -74.64
N LEU A 228 -12.32 -40.97 -74.55
CA LEU A 228 -12.18 -40.06 -75.70
C LEU A 228 -10.74 -39.53 -75.82
N GLY A 229 -9.93 -40.15 -76.69
CA GLY A 229 -8.56 -39.72 -76.93
C GLY A 229 -7.68 -40.77 -77.61
N TYR A 230 -6.38 -40.52 -77.59
CA TYR A 230 -5.35 -41.52 -77.92
C TYR A 230 -4.87 -42.15 -76.61
N GLN A 231 -4.77 -43.48 -76.54
CA GLN A 231 -4.35 -44.20 -75.32
C GLN A 231 -5.17 -43.86 -74.06
N THR A 232 -6.50 -43.72 -74.21
CA THR A 232 -7.43 -43.47 -73.09
C THR A 232 -8.08 -44.74 -72.57
N ALA A 233 -8.22 -44.89 -71.25
CA ALA A 233 -8.95 -46.01 -70.65
C ALA A 233 -10.02 -45.55 -69.66
N GLY A 234 -11.28 -45.91 -69.89
CA GLY A 234 -12.40 -45.80 -68.95
C GLY A 234 -12.83 -47.20 -68.49
N ILE A 235 -12.23 -47.69 -67.41
CA ILE A 235 -12.39 -49.09 -66.96
C ILE A 235 -13.55 -49.23 -65.97
N GLY A 236 -13.73 -48.24 -65.10
CA GLY A 236 -14.77 -48.28 -64.07
C GLY A 236 -16.19 -48.09 -64.60
N ASP A 237 -17.18 -48.62 -63.89
CA ASP A 237 -18.59 -48.48 -64.22
C ASP A 237 -18.99 -46.99 -64.28
N ASN A 238 -19.46 -46.50 -65.43
CA ASN A 238 -19.74 -45.09 -65.73
C ASN A 238 -18.52 -44.14 -65.62
N ALA A 239 -17.27 -44.66 -65.69
CA ALA A 239 -16.06 -43.84 -65.66
C ALA A 239 -15.87 -43.02 -66.95
N THR A 240 -15.26 -41.84 -66.88
CA THR A 240 -15.10 -40.91 -68.02
C THR A 240 -13.66 -40.43 -68.15
N ALA A 241 -12.92 -40.98 -69.11
CA ALA A 241 -11.56 -40.59 -69.48
C ALA A 241 -11.56 -39.77 -70.79
N VAL A 242 -10.97 -38.58 -70.80
CA VAL A 242 -10.96 -37.67 -71.96
C VAL A 242 -9.62 -36.93 -72.05
N GLY A 243 -8.86 -37.15 -73.12
CA GLY A 243 -7.54 -36.53 -73.35
C GLY A 243 -6.43 -37.56 -73.60
N ASN A 244 -5.36 -37.17 -74.29
CA ASN A 244 -4.25 -38.07 -74.66
C ASN A 244 -3.65 -38.76 -73.40
N GLY A 245 -3.72 -40.09 -73.31
CA GLY A 245 -3.20 -40.84 -72.17
C GLY A 245 -4.04 -40.79 -70.88
N ALA A 246 -5.32 -40.41 -70.92
CA ALA A 246 -6.15 -40.31 -69.71
C ALA A 246 -6.70 -41.68 -69.23
N PHE A 247 -6.64 -41.94 -67.92
CA PHE A 247 -7.09 -43.19 -67.28
C PHE A 247 -8.13 -42.90 -66.19
N ALA A 248 -9.28 -43.58 -66.22
CA ALA A 248 -10.30 -43.55 -65.18
C ALA A 248 -10.75 -44.99 -64.84
N ILE A 249 -10.20 -45.52 -63.73
CA ILE A 249 -10.31 -46.94 -63.36
C ILE A 249 -11.40 -47.18 -62.31
N GLY A 250 -11.59 -46.24 -61.37
CA GLY A 250 -12.63 -46.34 -60.34
C GLY A 250 -14.06 -46.18 -60.87
N ALA A 251 -15.05 -46.76 -60.19
CA ALA A 251 -16.45 -46.65 -60.59
C ALA A 251 -16.94 -45.20 -60.46
N GLY A 252 -17.50 -44.64 -61.53
CA GLY A 252 -17.90 -43.24 -61.65
C GLY A 252 -16.75 -42.23 -61.64
N ALA A 253 -15.49 -42.68 -61.80
CA ALA A 253 -14.34 -41.78 -61.79
C ALA A 253 -14.24 -40.96 -63.09
N THR A 254 -13.69 -39.74 -63.01
CA THR A 254 -13.59 -38.81 -64.15
C THR A 254 -12.17 -38.29 -64.31
N SER A 255 -11.55 -38.47 -65.47
CA SER A 255 -10.22 -37.99 -65.82
C SER A 255 -10.25 -37.15 -67.09
N LEU A 256 -10.06 -35.83 -66.97
CA LEU A 256 -10.18 -34.87 -68.08
C LEU A 256 -8.87 -34.07 -68.26
N GLY A 257 -8.06 -34.46 -69.24
CA GLY A 257 -6.78 -33.85 -69.57
C GLY A 257 -5.77 -34.88 -70.06
N GLY A 258 -4.66 -34.42 -70.65
CA GLY A 258 -3.60 -35.34 -71.07
C GLY A 258 -2.92 -35.99 -69.86
N ALA A 259 -2.74 -37.31 -69.84
CA ALA A 259 -2.25 -38.06 -68.69
C ALA A 259 -3.05 -37.86 -67.37
N ALA A 260 -4.32 -37.42 -67.44
CA ALA A 260 -5.17 -37.32 -66.26
C ALA A 260 -5.52 -38.72 -65.73
N TYR A 261 -5.41 -38.96 -64.43
CA TYR A 261 -5.43 -40.31 -63.85
C TYR A 261 -6.32 -40.41 -62.61
N THR A 262 -7.22 -41.40 -62.57
CA THR A 262 -8.03 -41.73 -61.38
C THR A 262 -8.14 -43.25 -61.21
N ASP A 263 -7.86 -43.77 -60.02
CA ASP A 263 -7.94 -45.21 -59.69
C ASP A 263 -8.91 -45.57 -58.56
N ALA A 264 -9.56 -44.57 -57.92
CA ALA A 264 -10.54 -44.78 -56.87
C ALA A 264 -11.97 -44.33 -57.25
N ASP A 265 -12.97 -44.97 -56.62
CA ASP A 265 -14.38 -44.74 -56.91
C ASP A 265 -14.81 -43.28 -56.69
N SER A 266 -15.57 -42.75 -57.67
CA SER A 266 -16.08 -41.38 -57.72
C SER A 266 -15.00 -40.28 -57.66
N ALA A 267 -13.72 -40.61 -57.87
CA ALA A 267 -12.63 -39.63 -57.92
C ALA A 267 -12.71 -38.79 -59.22
N THR A 268 -12.20 -37.55 -59.18
CA THR A 268 -12.22 -36.62 -60.32
C THR A 268 -10.88 -35.94 -60.49
N ALA A 269 -10.17 -36.17 -61.60
CA ALA A 269 -8.96 -35.47 -61.99
C ALA A 269 -9.20 -34.61 -63.24
N ILE A 270 -8.87 -33.31 -63.19
CA ILE A 270 -9.05 -32.36 -64.30
C ILE A 270 -7.78 -31.52 -64.49
N GLY A 271 -6.99 -31.84 -65.51
CA GLY A 271 -5.71 -31.18 -65.80
C GLY A 271 -4.74 -32.09 -66.54
N ASN A 272 -3.64 -31.53 -67.03
CA ASN A 272 -2.55 -32.35 -67.58
C ASN A 272 -1.80 -33.00 -66.42
N ASN A 273 -1.60 -34.32 -66.44
CA ASN A 273 -0.95 -35.08 -65.35
C ASN A 273 -1.63 -34.90 -63.95
N ALA A 274 -2.90 -34.48 -63.93
CA ALA A 274 -3.68 -34.40 -62.70
C ALA A 274 -4.03 -35.82 -62.22
N ALA A 275 -3.90 -36.11 -60.92
CA ALA A 275 -4.32 -37.40 -60.38
C ALA A 275 -5.07 -37.33 -59.05
N ALA A 276 -6.16 -38.10 -58.96
CA ALA A 276 -6.95 -38.28 -57.75
C ALA A 276 -7.08 -39.77 -57.41
N ARG A 277 -6.43 -40.19 -56.32
CA ARG A 277 -6.32 -41.59 -55.85
C ARG A 277 -7.16 -41.92 -54.62
N GLY A 278 -7.69 -40.91 -53.94
CA GLY A 278 -8.61 -41.13 -52.82
C GLY A 278 -10.04 -41.40 -53.28
N GLN A 279 -10.80 -42.20 -52.53
CA GLN A 279 -12.24 -42.37 -52.79
C GLN A 279 -12.94 -41.01 -52.74
N SER A 280 -13.68 -40.67 -53.79
CA SER A 280 -14.32 -39.35 -53.97
C SER A 280 -13.37 -38.14 -53.92
N ALA A 281 -12.06 -38.34 -54.12
CA ALA A 281 -11.09 -37.24 -54.15
C ALA A 281 -11.24 -36.41 -55.43
N THR A 282 -10.90 -35.12 -55.37
CA THR A 282 -10.99 -34.18 -56.50
C THR A 282 -9.67 -33.45 -56.69
N SER A 283 -9.06 -33.57 -57.86
CA SER A 283 -7.80 -32.90 -58.22
C SER A 283 -7.98 -32.05 -59.48
N VAL A 284 -7.70 -30.74 -59.41
CA VAL A 284 -7.95 -29.79 -60.52
C VAL A 284 -6.76 -28.86 -60.74
N GLY A 285 -6.05 -29.04 -61.85
CA GLY A 285 -4.86 -28.29 -62.25
C GLY A 285 -3.78 -29.20 -62.86
N ALA A 286 -2.80 -28.60 -63.54
CA ALA A 286 -1.67 -29.35 -64.08
C ALA A 286 -0.81 -29.92 -62.93
N ASP A 287 -0.48 -31.21 -62.99
CA ASP A 287 0.34 -31.89 -61.97
C ASP A 287 -0.30 -31.85 -60.56
N SER A 288 -1.61 -31.61 -60.49
CA SER A 288 -2.37 -31.58 -59.23
C SER A 288 -2.53 -32.98 -58.65
N TYR A 289 -2.49 -33.11 -57.31
CA TYR A 289 -2.50 -34.42 -56.65
C TYR A 289 -3.37 -34.48 -55.39
N ALA A 290 -4.23 -35.50 -55.31
CA ALA A 290 -5.08 -35.79 -54.13
C ALA A 290 -5.14 -37.30 -53.83
N GLU A 291 -4.61 -37.72 -52.68
CA GLU A 291 -4.58 -39.15 -52.26
C GLU A 291 -5.60 -39.49 -51.19
N GLY A 292 -5.92 -38.57 -50.27
CA GLY A 292 -6.82 -38.85 -49.16
C GLY A 292 -8.27 -39.11 -49.59
N ALA A 293 -9.00 -39.95 -48.88
CA ALA A 293 -10.43 -40.12 -49.10
C ALA A 293 -11.15 -38.78 -48.88
N TYR A 294 -12.01 -38.39 -49.83
CA TYR A 294 -12.67 -37.08 -49.90
C TYR A 294 -11.72 -35.86 -49.94
N ALA A 295 -10.43 -36.05 -50.24
CA ALA A 295 -9.46 -34.96 -50.34
C ALA A 295 -9.67 -34.13 -51.61
N ILE A 296 -9.38 -32.83 -51.55
CA ILE A 296 -9.55 -31.90 -52.66
C ILE A 296 -8.28 -31.09 -52.89
N ALA A 297 -7.65 -31.23 -54.06
CA ALA A 297 -6.55 -30.39 -54.51
C ALA A 297 -7.00 -29.51 -55.69
N MET A 298 -6.81 -28.19 -55.62
CA MET A 298 -6.98 -27.31 -56.78
C MET A 298 -5.85 -26.29 -56.89
N GLY A 299 -5.06 -26.39 -57.96
CA GLY A 299 -3.81 -25.67 -58.14
C GLY A 299 -2.89 -26.46 -59.08
N ALA A 300 -1.85 -25.83 -59.60
CA ALA A 300 -0.78 -26.57 -60.28
C ALA A 300 0.35 -26.91 -59.29
N GLN A 301 1.27 -27.79 -59.68
CA GLN A 301 2.52 -28.02 -58.95
C GLN A 301 3.75 -27.85 -59.85
N ASP A 302 4.90 -27.53 -59.26
CA ASP A 302 6.19 -27.41 -59.96
C ASP A 302 7.04 -28.70 -59.96
N GLY A 303 6.62 -29.71 -59.18
CA GLY A 303 7.30 -31.00 -59.02
C GLY A 303 8.22 -31.10 -57.81
N THR A 304 8.26 -30.11 -56.91
CA THR A 304 9.04 -30.15 -55.65
C THR A 304 8.55 -31.17 -54.61
N GLY A 305 7.35 -31.76 -54.80
CA GLY A 305 6.91 -32.97 -54.07
C GLY A 305 6.32 -32.74 -52.68
N TYR A 306 6.05 -31.49 -52.29
CA TYR A 306 5.41 -31.15 -51.01
C TYR A 306 3.95 -30.66 -51.15
N GLY A 307 3.47 -30.42 -52.37
CA GLY A 307 2.09 -30.04 -52.64
C GLY A 307 1.13 -31.23 -52.75
N GLY A 308 -0.17 -30.96 -52.57
CA GLY A 308 -1.25 -31.92 -52.75
C GLY A 308 -2.13 -32.11 -51.52
N ALA A 309 -3.27 -32.77 -51.70
CA ALA A 309 -4.23 -33.10 -50.65
C ALA A 309 -4.08 -34.58 -50.26
N LEU A 310 -3.13 -34.87 -49.36
CA LEU A 310 -2.71 -36.24 -49.05
C LEU A 310 -3.50 -36.87 -47.90
N GLY A 311 -3.95 -36.07 -46.93
CA GLY A 311 -4.73 -36.56 -45.79
C GLY A 311 -6.22 -36.75 -46.10
N ASP A 312 -6.87 -37.71 -45.46
CA ASP A 312 -8.33 -37.90 -45.56
C ASP A 312 -9.08 -36.62 -45.17
N TYR A 313 -10.09 -36.24 -45.97
CA TYR A 313 -10.85 -34.99 -45.86
C TYR A 313 -10.00 -33.70 -45.91
N SER A 314 -8.77 -33.76 -46.43
CA SER A 314 -7.92 -32.57 -46.58
C SER A 314 -8.32 -31.70 -47.79
N LEU A 315 -8.00 -30.41 -47.71
CA LEU A 315 -8.23 -29.45 -48.79
C LEU A 315 -6.95 -28.65 -49.04
N ALA A 316 -6.45 -28.64 -50.29
CA ALA A 316 -5.27 -27.92 -50.76
C ALA A 316 -5.65 -27.01 -51.94
N LEU A 317 -5.53 -25.68 -51.79
CA LEU A 317 -5.96 -24.69 -52.77
C LEU A 317 -4.87 -23.65 -53.07
N GLY A 318 -4.14 -23.83 -54.17
CA GLY A 318 -3.07 -22.93 -54.60
C GLY A 318 -1.88 -23.67 -55.21
N LEU A 319 -1.02 -22.90 -55.89
CA LEU A 319 0.24 -23.40 -56.46
C LEU A 319 1.12 -23.97 -55.33
N ASP A 320 1.53 -25.23 -55.45
CA ASP A 320 2.34 -25.97 -54.47
C ASP A 320 1.79 -25.94 -53.03
N SER A 321 0.47 -25.82 -52.87
CA SER A 321 -0.18 -25.94 -51.55
C SER A 321 -0.23 -27.41 -51.09
N GLY A 322 0.19 -27.68 -49.85
CA GLY A 322 0.29 -29.01 -49.26
C GLY A 322 -0.63 -29.17 -48.04
N SER A 323 -1.54 -30.13 -48.08
CA SER A 323 -2.48 -30.46 -47.01
C SER A 323 -2.31 -31.94 -46.66
N LEU A 324 -1.40 -32.22 -45.73
CA LEU A 324 -0.87 -33.56 -45.48
C LEU A 324 -1.60 -34.28 -44.33
N GLY A 325 -2.23 -33.54 -43.43
CA GLY A 325 -2.92 -34.09 -42.27
C GLY A 325 -4.36 -34.53 -42.56
N THR A 326 -4.88 -35.48 -41.78
CA THR A 326 -6.31 -35.78 -41.77
C THR A 326 -7.09 -34.53 -41.35
N GLN A 327 -8.11 -34.17 -42.13
CA GLN A 327 -8.94 -32.97 -41.95
C GLN A 327 -8.13 -31.65 -41.92
N SER A 328 -6.98 -31.59 -42.62
CA SER A 328 -6.19 -30.36 -42.75
C SER A 328 -6.69 -29.43 -43.87
N LEU A 329 -6.35 -28.15 -43.77
CA LEU A 329 -6.72 -27.12 -44.74
C LEU A 329 -5.51 -26.27 -45.14
N ALA A 330 -5.15 -26.26 -46.41
CA ALA A 330 -4.11 -25.41 -46.98
C ALA A 330 -4.70 -24.54 -48.10
N ILE A 331 -4.59 -23.21 -48.02
CA ILE A 331 -5.06 -22.29 -49.06
C ILE A 331 -4.01 -21.20 -49.30
N GLY A 332 -3.27 -21.25 -50.41
CA GLY A 332 -2.30 -20.23 -50.79
C GLY A 332 -1.15 -20.77 -51.64
N LEU A 333 -0.32 -19.86 -52.16
CA LEU A 333 0.97 -20.20 -52.76
C LEU A 333 1.88 -20.80 -51.67
N LEU A 334 2.33 -22.04 -51.82
CA LEU A 334 3.15 -22.75 -50.82
C LEU A 334 2.55 -22.72 -49.38
N ALA A 335 1.22 -22.79 -49.26
CA ALA A 335 0.58 -22.96 -47.95
C ALA A 335 0.69 -24.42 -47.49
N GLY A 336 1.17 -24.68 -46.27
CA GLY A 336 1.47 -26.02 -45.76
C GLY A 336 0.73 -26.35 -44.46
N ALA A 337 -0.24 -27.25 -44.51
CA ALA A 337 -0.94 -27.80 -43.35
C ALA A 337 -0.50 -29.26 -43.11
N VAL A 338 0.49 -29.44 -42.24
CA VAL A 338 1.29 -30.68 -42.17
C VAL A 338 0.66 -31.75 -41.27
N ASN A 339 0.02 -31.32 -40.17
CA ASN A 339 -0.53 -32.23 -39.16
C ASN A 339 -2.06 -32.28 -39.16
N ASN A 340 -2.62 -33.26 -38.46
CA ASN A 340 -4.06 -33.46 -38.37
C ASN A 340 -4.78 -32.22 -37.82
N TYR A 341 -5.90 -31.85 -38.44
CA TYR A 341 -6.71 -30.66 -38.15
C TYR A 341 -5.96 -29.31 -38.31
N ALA A 342 -4.76 -29.28 -38.88
CA ALA A 342 -4.02 -28.05 -39.10
C ALA A 342 -4.65 -27.20 -40.21
N THR A 343 -4.60 -25.86 -40.06
CA THR A 343 -5.15 -24.90 -41.02
C THR A 343 -4.11 -23.84 -41.38
N ALA A 344 -3.66 -23.81 -42.64
CA ALA A 344 -2.76 -22.82 -43.21
C ALA A 344 -3.48 -22.02 -44.32
N VAL A 345 -3.67 -20.72 -44.14
CA VAL A 345 -4.40 -19.86 -45.09
C VAL A 345 -3.62 -18.58 -45.39
N GLY A 346 -3.03 -18.56 -46.59
CA GLY A 346 -2.27 -17.45 -47.18
C GLY A 346 -0.87 -17.90 -47.63
N GLY A 347 -0.19 -17.06 -48.41
CA GLY A 347 1.06 -17.44 -49.08
C GLY A 347 2.19 -17.73 -48.09
N PHE A 348 2.90 -18.85 -48.28
CA PHE A 348 3.97 -19.35 -47.41
C PHE A 348 3.57 -19.62 -45.95
N SER A 349 2.26 -19.63 -45.63
CA SER A 349 1.80 -19.95 -44.27
C SER A 349 1.95 -21.45 -43.96
N THR A 350 2.44 -21.78 -42.77
CA THR A 350 2.72 -23.16 -42.35
C THR A 350 2.07 -23.47 -41.01
N ALA A 351 1.12 -24.39 -41.00
CA ALA A 351 0.54 -24.98 -39.80
C ALA A 351 1.12 -26.39 -39.63
N SER A 352 2.21 -26.49 -38.88
CA SER A 352 2.91 -27.75 -38.59
C SER A 352 2.49 -28.39 -37.27
N GLY A 353 1.87 -27.64 -36.36
CA GLY A 353 1.26 -28.15 -35.14
C GLY A 353 -0.07 -28.87 -35.40
N ALA A 354 -0.37 -29.95 -34.68
CA ALA A 354 -1.68 -30.59 -34.72
C ALA A 354 -2.75 -29.66 -34.11
N PHE A 355 -3.88 -29.46 -34.80
CA PHE A 355 -4.85 -28.37 -34.56
C PHE A 355 -4.28 -26.94 -34.70
N GLY A 356 -3.05 -26.76 -35.18
CA GLY A 356 -2.42 -25.44 -35.37
C GLY A 356 -3.11 -24.64 -36.48
N THR A 357 -3.22 -23.33 -36.31
CA THR A 357 -3.87 -22.43 -37.28
C THR A 357 -2.95 -21.27 -37.65
N ALA A 358 -2.46 -21.24 -38.88
CA ALA A 358 -1.68 -20.16 -39.47
C ALA A 358 -2.51 -19.39 -40.51
N LEU A 359 -2.68 -18.07 -40.34
CA LEU A 359 -3.51 -17.23 -41.20
C LEU A 359 -2.77 -15.94 -41.59
N GLY A 360 -2.36 -15.82 -42.85
CA GLY A 360 -1.67 -14.63 -43.35
C GLY A 360 -0.52 -14.94 -44.31
N TYR A 361 0.50 -14.08 -44.33
CA TYR A 361 1.67 -14.25 -45.20
C TYR A 361 2.89 -14.69 -44.39
N ALA A 362 3.52 -15.80 -44.80
CA ALA A 362 4.68 -16.39 -44.14
C ALA A 362 4.51 -16.57 -42.62
N THR A 363 3.29 -16.92 -42.17
CA THR A 363 2.96 -17.17 -40.76
C THR A 363 3.18 -18.64 -40.39
N THR A 364 3.71 -18.90 -39.20
CA THR A 364 3.98 -20.26 -38.70
C THR A 364 3.13 -20.56 -37.47
N ALA A 365 2.50 -21.73 -37.41
CA ALA A 365 1.85 -22.29 -36.23
C ALA A 365 2.39 -23.71 -35.99
N ALA A 366 3.49 -23.82 -35.24
CA ALA A 366 4.21 -25.07 -35.05
C ALA A 366 3.82 -25.82 -33.75
N GLY A 367 3.43 -25.09 -32.71
CA GLY A 367 2.91 -25.67 -31.48
C GLY A 367 1.54 -26.35 -31.67
N ARG A 368 1.25 -27.38 -30.89
CA ARG A 368 -0.05 -28.06 -30.91
C ARG A 368 -1.14 -27.10 -30.45
N ALA A 369 -2.20 -26.99 -31.25
CA ALA A 369 -3.31 -26.05 -31.07
C ALA A 369 -2.88 -24.56 -30.95
N SER A 370 -1.71 -24.18 -31.50
CA SER A 370 -1.27 -22.79 -31.56
C SER A 370 -1.99 -22.01 -32.67
N LEU A 371 -2.03 -20.68 -32.54
CA LEU A 371 -2.73 -19.75 -33.45
C LEU A 371 -1.80 -18.62 -33.86
N SER A 372 -1.43 -18.57 -35.14
CA SER A 372 -0.62 -17.51 -35.74
C SER A 372 -1.41 -16.73 -36.79
N VAL A 373 -1.47 -15.39 -36.66
CA VAL A 373 -2.25 -14.51 -37.53
C VAL A 373 -1.49 -13.24 -37.89
N GLY A 374 -1.27 -12.98 -39.19
CA GLY A 374 -0.73 -11.70 -39.68
C GLY A 374 0.33 -11.84 -40.77
N VAL A 375 1.54 -11.32 -40.51
CA VAL A 375 2.66 -11.36 -41.48
C VAL A 375 3.94 -11.71 -40.73
N GLN A 376 4.57 -12.86 -41.03
CA GLN A 376 5.74 -13.36 -40.29
C GLN A 376 5.49 -13.48 -38.76
N ALA A 377 4.24 -13.78 -38.36
CA ALA A 377 3.94 -14.16 -36.99
C ALA A 377 4.27 -15.65 -36.78
N ASP A 378 4.82 -15.98 -35.61
CA ASP A 378 5.23 -17.34 -35.26
C ASP A 378 4.65 -17.77 -33.90
N ALA A 379 4.08 -18.97 -33.86
CA ALA A 379 3.50 -19.58 -32.67
C ALA A 379 4.10 -20.99 -32.49
N GLU A 380 5.34 -21.02 -31.99
CA GLU A 380 6.13 -22.23 -31.77
C GLU A 380 5.65 -23.05 -30.58
N GLY A 381 5.21 -22.39 -29.50
CA GLY A 381 4.81 -23.06 -28.26
C GLY A 381 3.45 -23.77 -28.34
N ASP A 382 3.30 -24.88 -27.63
CA ASP A 382 2.00 -25.56 -27.46
C ASP A 382 0.97 -24.57 -26.89
N TYR A 383 -0.22 -24.51 -27.49
CA TYR A 383 -1.28 -23.51 -27.21
C TYR A 383 -0.93 -22.03 -27.43
N ALA A 384 0.26 -21.69 -27.93
CA ALA A 384 0.69 -20.30 -28.13
C ALA A 384 -0.23 -19.52 -29.10
N VAL A 385 -0.43 -18.24 -28.82
CA VAL A 385 -1.16 -17.30 -29.69
C VAL A 385 -0.22 -16.19 -30.14
N ALA A 386 -0.04 -16.00 -31.44
CA ALA A 386 0.75 -14.93 -32.04
C ALA A 386 -0.11 -14.15 -33.06
N MET A 387 -0.43 -12.89 -32.79
CA MET A 387 -1.32 -12.10 -33.66
C MET A 387 -0.77 -10.72 -33.96
N GLY A 388 -0.12 -10.54 -35.11
CA GLY A 388 0.48 -9.28 -35.54
C GLY A 388 1.37 -9.42 -36.78
N ALA A 389 2.10 -8.37 -37.13
CA ALA A 389 3.28 -8.52 -37.96
C ALA A 389 4.48 -8.83 -37.05
N GLY A 390 5.24 -9.89 -37.32
CA GLY A 390 6.41 -10.26 -36.51
C GLY A 390 6.12 -10.71 -35.07
N ALA A 391 4.86 -10.99 -34.69
CA ALA A 391 4.51 -11.43 -33.34
C ALA A 391 5.03 -12.85 -33.06
N GLN A 392 5.53 -13.12 -31.85
CA GLN A 392 6.20 -14.38 -31.47
C GLN A 392 5.64 -14.96 -30.16
N GLY A 393 4.97 -16.11 -30.24
CA GLY A 393 4.58 -16.93 -29.08
C GLY A 393 5.47 -18.16 -28.99
N LEU A 394 6.56 -18.06 -28.23
CA LEU A 394 7.62 -19.08 -28.21
C LEU A 394 7.42 -20.10 -27.07
N GLY A 395 6.98 -19.62 -25.90
CA GLY A 395 6.66 -20.47 -24.75
C GLY A 395 5.31 -21.17 -24.85
N VAL A 396 5.11 -22.20 -24.03
CA VAL A 396 3.83 -22.93 -23.88
C VAL A 396 2.77 -22.03 -23.22
N ASP A 397 1.51 -22.14 -23.66
CA ASP A 397 0.36 -21.36 -23.15
C ASP A 397 0.56 -19.82 -23.24
N THR A 398 1.35 -19.33 -24.21
CA THR A 398 1.66 -17.91 -24.39
C THR A 398 0.64 -17.11 -25.20
N VAL A 399 0.62 -15.78 -25.00
CA VAL A 399 -0.20 -14.83 -25.79
C VAL A 399 0.62 -13.61 -26.21
N ALA A 400 1.05 -13.57 -27.47
CA ALA A 400 1.72 -12.44 -28.13
C ALA A 400 0.76 -11.73 -29.11
N VAL A 401 0.46 -10.45 -28.91
CA VAL A 401 -0.52 -9.70 -29.73
C VAL A 401 -0.05 -8.28 -30.05
N GLY A 402 0.20 -8.05 -31.34
CA GLY A 402 0.51 -6.78 -31.98
C GLY A 402 1.87 -6.79 -32.70
N ASP A 403 2.35 -5.62 -33.12
CA ASP A 403 3.54 -5.53 -34.00
C ASP A 403 4.83 -5.87 -33.23
N SER A 404 5.52 -6.92 -33.66
CA SER A 404 6.79 -7.37 -33.09
C SER A 404 6.71 -7.70 -31.60
N ALA A 405 5.53 -8.07 -31.09
CA ALA A 405 5.33 -8.47 -29.69
C ALA A 405 5.80 -9.91 -29.44
N ALA A 406 6.54 -10.16 -28.36
CA ALA A 406 7.18 -11.44 -28.05
C ALA A 406 6.81 -11.96 -26.66
N ALA A 407 6.20 -13.14 -26.59
CA ALA A 407 5.98 -13.90 -25.36
C ALA A 407 6.96 -15.09 -25.37
N ALA A 408 8.13 -14.90 -24.75
CA ALA A 408 9.30 -15.75 -24.95
C ALA A 408 9.38 -16.94 -23.97
N ALA A 409 8.72 -16.86 -22.82
CA ALA A 409 8.69 -17.91 -21.79
C ALA A 409 7.29 -18.50 -21.55
N ASP A 410 7.22 -19.67 -20.92
CA ASP A 410 5.95 -20.35 -20.66
C ASP A 410 4.98 -19.49 -19.83
N SER A 411 3.69 -19.57 -20.19
CA SER A 411 2.57 -18.77 -19.64
C SER A 411 2.72 -17.24 -19.77
N ALA A 412 3.70 -16.74 -20.54
CA ALA A 412 3.91 -15.31 -20.71
C ALA A 412 2.87 -14.65 -21.65
N THR A 413 2.53 -13.40 -21.36
CA THR A 413 1.57 -12.59 -22.14
C THR A 413 2.21 -11.26 -22.54
N ALA A 414 2.35 -11.00 -23.84
CA ALA A 414 2.89 -9.77 -24.41
C ALA A 414 1.88 -9.13 -25.37
N VAL A 415 1.23 -8.03 -24.95
CA VAL A 415 0.16 -7.37 -25.72
C VAL A 415 0.50 -5.90 -25.92
N GLY A 416 0.88 -5.52 -27.13
CA GLY A 416 1.40 -4.20 -27.43
C GLY A 416 2.02 -4.15 -28.82
N GLY A 417 2.94 -3.23 -29.06
CA GLY A 417 3.72 -3.23 -30.29
C GLY A 417 5.05 -2.53 -30.12
N ALA A 418 5.79 -2.39 -31.21
CA ALA A 418 6.97 -1.53 -31.28
C ALA A 418 6.67 -0.09 -30.81
N TYR A 419 7.41 0.38 -29.81
CA TYR A 419 7.59 1.79 -29.50
C TYR A 419 8.91 2.26 -30.13
N THR A 420 8.94 3.48 -30.69
CA THR A 420 10.19 4.10 -31.18
C THR A 420 10.44 5.38 -30.40
N ASP A 421 11.64 5.50 -29.81
CA ASP A 421 12.03 6.71 -29.09
C ASP A 421 12.45 7.86 -30.04
N THR A 422 12.91 8.98 -29.45
CA THR A 422 13.28 10.18 -30.20
C THR A 422 14.61 10.03 -30.97
N ASP A 423 15.48 9.11 -30.52
CA ASP A 423 16.77 8.81 -31.17
C ASP A 423 16.63 7.72 -32.26
N GLY A 424 15.50 7.02 -32.29
CA GLY A 424 15.16 5.99 -33.27
C GLY A 424 15.33 4.55 -32.76
N THR A 425 15.58 4.35 -31.46
CA THR A 425 15.62 3.01 -30.85
C THR A 425 14.23 2.41 -30.85
N VAL A 426 14.11 1.14 -31.24
CA VAL A 426 12.84 0.41 -31.25
C VAL A 426 12.80 -0.56 -30.07
N TYR A 427 11.79 -0.39 -29.20
CA TYR A 427 11.51 -1.28 -28.08
C TYR A 427 10.26 -2.09 -28.40
N THR A 428 10.39 -3.40 -28.42
CA THR A 428 9.29 -4.36 -28.62
C THR A 428 8.53 -4.61 -27.33
N THR A 429 7.28 -5.08 -27.43
CA THR A 429 6.55 -5.55 -26.23
C THR A 429 7.00 -6.97 -25.94
N GLU A 430 7.69 -7.20 -24.83
CA GLU A 430 8.34 -8.47 -24.53
C GLU A 430 8.01 -8.97 -23.13
N ALA A 431 7.65 -10.25 -23.02
CA ALA A 431 7.48 -10.95 -21.76
C ALA A 431 8.39 -12.18 -21.76
N SER A 432 9.55 -12.05 -21.09
CA SER A 432 10.62 -13.05 -21.08
C SER A 432 10.69 -13.86 -19.76
N GLY A 433 10.01 -13.40 -18.70
CA GLY A 433 9.84 -14.15 -17.46
C GLY A 433 8.75 -15.23 -17.54
N PHE A 434 8.91 -16.35 -16.81
CA PHE A 434 7.86 -17.35 -16.64
C PHE A 434 6.60 -16.71 -16.04
N GLY A 435 5.45 -16.87 -16.68
CA GLY A 435 4.18 -16.25 -16.25
C GLY A 435 4.13 -14.72 -16.34
N ALA A 436 5.14 -14.07 -16.94
CA ALA A 436 5.24 -12.61 -16.97
C ALA A 436 4.21 -11.97 -17.91
N THR A 437 3.76 -10.76 -17.58
CA THR A 437 2.73 -10.03 -18.36
C THR A 437 3.20 -8.63 -18.76
N ALA A 438 3.44 -8.41 -20.05
CA ALA A 438 3.73 -7.10 -20.65
C ALA A 438 2.52 -6.58 -21.44
N LEU A 439 2.03 -5.38 -21.11
CA LEU A 439 0.84 -4.76 -21.70
C LEU A 439 1.08 -3.27 -22.01
N GLY A 440 1.45 -2.97 -23.26
CA GLY A 440 1.77 -1.62 -23.72
C GLY A 440 2.89 -1.62 -24.75
N ALA A 441 2.98 -0.57 -25.57
CA ALA A 441 4.01 -0.48 -26.61
C ALA A 441 5.41 -0.35 -25.98
N GLY A 442 6.34 -1.22 -26.36
CA GLY A 442 7.68 -1.30 -25.76
C GLY A 442 7.70 -1.72 -24.28
N ALA A 443 6.66 -2.36 -23.74
CA ALA A 443 6.68 -2.84 -22.36
C ALA A 443 7.51 -4.14 -22.22
N GLY A 444 8.37 -4.24 -21.21
CA GLY A 444 9.21 -5.41 -20.91
C GLY A 444 8.86 -6.05 -19.56
N ALA A 445 8.66 -7.37 -19.52
CA ALA A 445 8.38 -8.12 -18.29
C ALA A 445 9.30 -9.36 -18.21
N ASP A 446 10.45 -9.18 -17.55
CA ASP A 446 11.55 -10.17 -17.55
C ASP A 446 11.63 -10.99 -16.26
N GLY A 447 11.12 -10.45 -15.15
CA GLY A 447 11.00 -11.19 -13.91
C GLY A 447 9.97 -12.31 -14.00
N ALA A 448 10.25 -13.48 -13.42
CA ALA A 448 9.22 -14.50 -13.24
C ALA A 448 8.05 -13.93 -12.40
N ASP A 449 6.81 -14.24 -12.79
CA ASP A 449 5.58 -13.67 -12.25
C ASP A 449 5.50 -12.12 -12.28
N SER A 450 6.33 -11.42 -13.06
CA SER A 450 6.32 -9.95 -13.11
C SER A 450 5.22 -9.39 -14.02
N THR A 451 4.88 -8.12 -13.87
CA THR A 451 3.83 -7.47 -14.66
C THR A 451 4.18 -6.02 -15.00
N ALA A 452 4.30 -5.73 -16.29
CA ALA A 452 4.52 -4.39 -16.85
C ALA A 452 3.28 -3.92 -17.63
N VAL A 453 2.72 -2.76 -17.27
CA VAL A 453 1.48 -2.21 -17.85
C VAL A 453 1.65 -0.72 -18.16
N GLY A 454 1.93 -0.39 -19.42
CA GLY A 454 2.15 0.97 -19.91
C GLY A 454 3.15 1.00 -21.07
N ALA A 455 3.23 2.12 -21.80
CA ALA A 455 4.25 2.25 -22.84
C ALA A 455 5.64 2.46 -22.18
N LEU A 456 6.64 1.66 -22.57
CA LEU A 456 7.94 1.55 -21.90
C LEU A 456 7.86 1.16 -20.40
N ALA A 457 6.83 0.45 -19.94
CA ALA A 457 6.84 -0.12 -18.60
C ALA A 457 7.83 -1.30 -18.53
N TYR A 458 8.69 -1.37 -17.51
CA TYR A 458 9.69 -2.43 -17.33
C TYR A 458 9.59 -3.08 -15.96
N ALA A 459 9.43 -4.41 -15.91
CA ALA A 459 9.31 -5.19 -14.69
C ALA A 459 10.33 -6.35 -14.68
N THR A 460 11.58 -6.04 -14.31
CA THR A 460 12.71 -7.00 -14.36
C THR A 460 12.84 -7.83 -13.08
N GLY A 461 12.31 -7.34 -11.95
CA GLY A 461 12.30 -8.06 -10.68
C GLY A 461 11.31 -9.23 -10.65
N GLN A 462 11.69 -10.37 -10.05
CA GLN A 462 10.74 -11.46 -9.81
C GLN A 462 9.57 -10.96 -8.95
N GLY A 463 8.34 -11.23 -9.39
CA GLY A 463 7.11 -10.80 -8.73
C GLY A 463 6.91 -9.29 -8.65
N SER A 464 7.63 -8.50 -9.46
CA SER A 464 7.52 -7.04 -9.47
C SER A 464 6.35 -6.55 -10.35
N PHE A 465 5.87 -5.34 -10.06
CA PHE A 465 4.78 -4.71 -10.81
C PHE A 465 5.16 -3.29 -11.24
N ALA A 466 5.16 -3.01 -12.54
CA ALA A 466 5.37 -1.69 -13.12
C ALA A 466 4.11 -1.23 -13.87
N GLY A 467 3.39 -0.25 -13.34
CA GLY A 467 2.15 0.28 -13.92
C GLY A 467 2.24 1.76 -14.25
N GLY A 468 2.48 2.11 -15.52
CA GLY A 468 2.60 3.50 -15.96
C GLY A 468 3.48 3.62 -17.21
N SER A 469 3.47 4.78 -17.85
CA SER A 469 4.42 5.01 -18.95
C SER A 469 5.82 5.19 -18.38
N ASN A 470 6.82 4.46 -18.89
CA ASN A 470 8.20 4.51 -18.41
C ASN A 470 8.36 4.18 -16.90
N ALA A 471 7.48 3.35 -16.34
CA ALA A 471 7.59 2.87 -14.96
C ALA A 471 8.57 1.67 -14.89
N GLY A 472 9.51 1.67 -13.95
CA GLY A 472 10.50 0.60 -13.75
C GLY A 472 10.37 -0.09 -12.38
N ALA A 473 10.30 -1.42 -12.36
CA ALA A 473 10.20 -2.23 -11.15
C ALA A 473 11.24 -3.37 -11.20
N ASP A 474 12.47 -3.06 -10.82
CA ASP A 474 13.62 -3.96 -10.93
C ASP A 474 13.88 -4.79 -9.66
N GLY A 475 13.44 -4.28 -8.50
CA GLY A 475 13.56 -4.98 -7.25
C GLY A 475 12.69 -6.25 -7.16
N TYR A 476 13.20 -7.29 -6.51
CA TYR A 476 12.40 -8.48 -6.17
C TYR A 476 11.18 -8.06 -5.34
N ASN A 477 9.96 -8.43 -5.78
CA ASN A 477 8.67 -7.99 -5.25
C ASN A 477 8.51 -6.44 -5.16
N SER A 478 9.18 -5.65 -5.99
CA SER A 478 9.01 -4.19 -5.98
C SER A 478 7.74 -3.74 -6.73
N VAL A 479 7.26 -2.53 -6.45
CA VAL A 479 6.04 -1.99 -7.08
C VAL A 479 6.27 -0.55 -7.52
N ALA A 480 6.23 -0.29 -8.82
CA ALA A 480 6.19 1.03 -9.42
C ALA A 480 4.79 1.32 -10.00
N LEU A 481 4.17 2.44 -9.64
CA LEU A 481 2.83 2.82 -10.12
C LEU A 481 2.72 4.33 -10.38
N GLY A 482 2.73 4.69 -11.67
CA GLY A 482 2.68 6.04 -12.19
C GLY A 482 3.69 6.27 -13.31
N ALA A 483 3.57 7.38 -14.04
CA ALA A 483 4.51 7.68 -15.11
C ALA A 483 5.90 8.01 -14.55
N ASN A 484 6.96 7.40 -15.08
CA ASN A 484 8.33 7.50 -14.55
C ASN A 484 8.49 7.04 -13.08
N ALA A 485 7.61 6.20 -12.51
CA ALA A 485 7.84 5.63 -11.18
C ALA A 485 8.97 4.58 -11.21
N GLN A 486 9.90 4.60 -10.25
CA GLN A 486 11.07 3.70 -10.20
C GLN A 486 11.17 2.98 -8.85
N ALA A 487 11.14 1.66 -8.85
CA ALA A 487 11.20 0.80 -7.67
C ALA A 487 12.32 -0.24 -7.82
N SER A 488 13.54 0.19 -7.53
CA SER A 488 14.77 -0.48 -7.98
C SER A 488 15.32 -1.59 -7.08
N ASP A 489 14.84 -1.71 -5.84
CA ASP A 489 15.44 -2.62 -4.84
C ASP A 489 14.37 -3.48 -4.13
N ARG A 490 14.82 -4.52 -3.41
CA ARG A 490 13.99 -5.60 -2.86
C ARG A 490 12.83 -5.06 -2.02
N GLY A 491 11.61 -5.30 -2.48
CA GLY A 491 10.37 -4.87 -1.81
C GLY A 491 10.16 -3.37 -1.76
N SER A 492 10.87 -2.57 -2.57
CA SER A 492 10.67 -1.12 -2.63
C SER A 492 9.35 -0.76 -3.35
N ILE A 493 8.71 0.32 -2.93
CA ILE A 493 7.38 0.74 -3.43
C ILE A 493 7.43 2.21 -3.85
N ALA A 494 7.29 2.48 -5.14
CA ALA A 494 7.21 3.82 -5.72
C ALA A 494 5.83 4.06 -6.35
N ILE A 495 5.02 4.95 -5.78
CA ILE A 495 3.65 5.23 -6.24
C ILE A 495 3.48 6.74 -6.44
N GLY A 496 3.56 7.19 -7.68
CA GLY A 496 3.48 8.60 -8.06
C GLY A 496 3.89 8.80 -9.51
N GLY A 497 3.53 9.95 -10.09
CA GLY A 497 4.00 10.34 -11.42
C GLY A 497 5.12 11.37 -11.31
N GLY A 498 6.22 11.17 -12.04
CA GLY A 498 7.20 12.23 -12.25
C GLY A 498 6.63 13.37 -13.12
N ASP A 499 7.30 14.53 -13.09
CA ASP A 499 6.92 15.66 -13.94
C ASP A 499 7.20 15.34 -15.43
N PRO A 500 6.24 15.54 -16.36
CA PRO A 500 6.49 15.39 -17.79
C PRO A 500 7.21 16.59 -18.45
N ASP A 501 7.63 17.61 -17.70
CA ASP A 501 8.43 18.73 -18.22
C ASP A 501 9.83 18.27 -18.69
N PRO A 502 10.17 18.33 -20.00
CA PRO A 502 11.45 17.86 -20.53
C PRO A 502 12.63 18.80 -20.23
N ASP A 503 12.39 20.03 -19.78
CA ASP A 503 13.48 20.96 -19.36
C ASP A 503 13.93 20.69 -17.91
N ASN A 504 13.24 19.80 -17.18
CA ASN A 504 13.54 19.42 -15.81
C ASN A 504 13.98 17.94 -15.74
N ASN A 505 15.17 17.65 -15.21
CA ASN A 505 15.78 16.32 -15.27
C ASN A 505 14.94 15.26 -14.56
N TYR A 506 14.15 14.50 -15.32
CA TYR A 506 13.22 13.42 -14.94
C TYR A 506 13.10 13.17 -13.43
N LEU A 507 12.39 14.08 -12.75
CA LEU A 507 12.09 13.97 -11.33
C LEU A 507 11.01 12.91 -11.12
N ALA A 508 11.45 11.66 -11.10
CA ALA A 508 10.67 10.46 -10.89
C ALA A 508 10.11 10.38 -9.46
N THR A 509 9.18 9.44 -9.24
CA THR A 509 8.89 8.94 -7.90
C THR A 509 9.77 7.70 -7.70
N GLU A 510 10.69 7.75 -6.74
CA GLU A 510 11.81 6.79 -6.66
C GLU A 510 11.87 6.09 -5.29
N ALA A 511 11.96 4.77 -5.29
CA ALA A 511 12.19 3.94 -4.11
C ALA A 511 13.43 3.05 -4.38
N GLN A 512 14.61 3.55 -3.99
CA GLN A 512 15.90 2.96 -4.35
C GLN A 512 16.50 2.01 -3.29
N GLY A 513 16.01 2.03 -2.04
CA GLY A 513 16.54 1.18 -0.96
C GLY A 513 15.65 -0.02 -0.64
N GLU A 514 16.24 -1.15 -0.21
CA GLU A 514 15.50 -2.34 0.23
C GLU A 514 14.40 -1.96 1.24
N GLY A 515 13.16 -2.33 0.90
CA GLY A 515 11.96 -2.04 1.69
C GLY A 515 11.55 -0.57 1.80
N SER A 516 12.12 0.34 0.98
CA SER A 516 11.76 1.76 1.01
C SER A 516 10.41 2.05 0.33
N ILE A 517 9.75 3.14 0.74
CA ILE A 517 8.40 3.50 0.27
C ILE A 517 8.34 4.98 -0.12
N ALA A 518 8.19 5.27 -1.41
CA ALA A 518 7.92 6.59 -1.96
C ALA A 518 6.46 6.67 -2.46
N LEU A 519 5.66 7.59 -1.92
CA LEU A 519 4.25 7.77 -2.26
C LEU A 519 3.94 9.26 -2.47
N GLY A 520 3.78 9.64 -3.72
CA GLY A 520 3.59 11.02 -4.16
C GLY A 520 4.44 11.32 -5.40
N SER A 521 3.98 12.26 -6.23
CA SER A 521 4.77 12.76 -7.36
C SER A 521 6.07 13.39 -6.86
N ILE A 522 7.21 12.98 -7.44
CA ILE A 522 8.54 13.44 -7.04
C ILE A 522 8.89 13.05 -5.57
N ALA A 523 8.30 11.97 -5.04
CA ALA A 523 8.74 11.42 -3.75
C ALA A 523 9.98 10.54 -3.93
N ALA A 524 10.99 10.67 -3.06
CA ALA A 524 12.24 9.90 -3.11
C ALA A 524 12.50 9.18 -1.78
N ALA A 525 12.71 7.87 -1.82
CA ALA A 525 13.03 7.02 -0.67
C ALA A 525 14.30 6.22 -0.96
N GLU A 526 15.46 6.82 -0.69
CA GLU A 526 16.79 6.30 -1.07
C GLU A 526 17.34 5.32 -0.03
N GLY A 527 17.21 5.64 1.26
CA GLY A 527 17.74 4.82 2.35
C GLY A 527 17.01 3.48 2.53
N ARG A 528 17.68 2.48 3.09
CA ARG A 528 17.08 1.16 3.35
C ARG A 528 15.96 1.30 4.38
N GLY A 529 14.75 0.87 4.01
CA GLY A 529 13.54 1.08 4.81
C GLY A 529 13.12 2.54 4.99
N ALA A 530 13.64 3.47 4.19
CA ALA A 530 13.22 4.87 4.22
C ALA A 530 11.79 5.05 3.68
N MET A 531 11.13 6.12 4.11
CA MET A 531 9.72 6.36 3.85
C MET A 531 9.48 7.83 3.47
N ALA A 532 8.87 8.07 2.32
CA ALA A 532 8.63 9.39 1.75
C ALA A 532 7.18 9.53 1.26
N LEU A 533 6.32 10.19 2.03
CA LEU A 533 4.89 10.37 1.73
C LEU A 533 4.57 11.86 1.47
N GLY A 534 4.39 12.22 0.21
CA GLY A 534 4.00 13.55 -0.22
C GLY A 534 4.60 13.96 -1.56
N TYR A 535 4.08 15.02 -2.17
CA TYR A 535 4.75 15.65 -3.31
C TYR A 535 6.10 16.22 -2.85
N GLN A 536 7.19 15.87 -3.53
CA GLN A 536 8.57 16.25 -3.15
C GLN A 536 8.98 15.86 -1.72
N ALA A 537 8.42 14.77 -1.17
CA ALA A 537 8.92 14.19 0.08
C ALA A 537 10.22 13.39 -0.19
N ALA A 538 11.25 13.52 0.65
CA ALA A 538 12.54 12.86 0.50
C ALA A 538 12.99 12.20 1.81
N GLY A 539 13.01 10.86 1.85
CA GLY A 539 13.61 10.06 2.92
C GLY A 539 14.94 9.48 2.42
N ILE A 540 16.04 10.13 2.75
CA ILE A 540 17.38 9.80 2.22
C ILE A 540 18.13 8.87 3.18
N GLY A 541 18.04 9.11 4.48
CA GLY A 541 18.73 8.32 5.50
C GLY A 541 18.14 6.92 5.71
N ASP A 542 18.95 6.00 6.22
CA ASP A 542 18.54 4.64 6.54
C ASP A 542 17.40 4.64 7.57
N ASN A 543 16.24 4.05 7.24
CA ASN A 543 14.99 4.12 8.01
C ASN A 543 14.45 5.55 8.27
N ALA A 544 14.87 6.57 7.49
CA ALA A 544 14.37 7.94 7.61
C ALA A 544 12.90 8.05 7.17
N THR A 545 12.11 8.89 7.83
CA THR A 545 10.66 9.05 7.58
C THR A 545 10.31 10.51 7.28
N ALA A 546 10.03 10.82 6.02
CA ALA A 546 9.56 12.11 5.55
C ALA A 546 8.07 12.04 5.14
N VAL A 547 7.21 12.83 5.78
CA VAL A 547 5.76 12.81 5.55
C VAL A 547 5.23 14.24 5.46
N GLY A 548 5.03 14.72 4.24
CA GLY A 548 4.56 16.07 3.95
C GLY A 548 4.94 16.54 2.54
N ASN A 549 4.30 17.63 2.10
CA ASN A 549 4.68 18.31 0.86
C ASN A 549 6.06 18.97 1.06
N GLY A 550 7.08 18.54 0.32
CA GLY A 550 8.45 19.05 0.48
C GLY A 550 9.13 18.66 1.80
N ALA A 551 8.74 17.56 2.46
CA ALA A 551 9.40 17.10 3.69
C ALA A 551 10.74 16.40 3.38
N PHE A 552 11.82 16.74 4.08
CA PHE A 552 13.16 16.14 3.90
C PHE A 552 13.65 15.50 5.20
N ALA A 553 14.03 14.22 5.15
CA ALA A 553 14.67 13.50 6.25
C ALA A 553 15.98 12.86 5.78
N ILE A 554 17.11 13.47 6.15
CA ILE A 554 18.43 13.17 5.59
C ILE A 554 19.23 12.20 6.47
N GLY A 555 19.18 12.38 7.80
CA GLY A 555 19.89 11.53 8.74
C GLY A 555 19.31 10.12 8.89
N ALA A 556 20.13 9.16 9.30
CA ALA A 556 19.68 7.81 9.60
C ALA A 556 18.69 7.82 10.78
N GLY A 557 17.52 7.21 10.60
CA GLY A 557 16.41 7.21 11.56
C GLY A 557 15.77 8.58 11.79
N ALA A 558 16.07 9.59 10.97
CA ALA A 558 15.51 10.94 11.13
C ALA A 558 14.03 10.99 10.71
N THR A 559 13.24 11.85 11.36
CA THR A 559 11.77 11.90 11.16
C THR A 559 11.29 13.33 10.91
N SER A 560 10.80 13.60 9.70
CA SER A 560 10.23 14.89 9.27
C SER A 560 8.74 14.76 8.96
N LEU A 561 7.87 15.33 9.81
CA LEU A 561 6.41 15.27 9.67
C LEU A 561 5.81 16.67 9.55
N GLY A 562 5.40 17.03 8.34
CA GLY A 562 4.82 18.33 7.99
C GLY A 562 5.31 18.85 6.64
N GLY A 563 4.59 19.81 6.05
CA GLY A 563 5.05 20.44 4.81
C GLY A 563 6.35 21.22 5.07
N ALA A 564 7.36 21.08 4.20
CA ALA A 564 8.69 21.66 4.39
C ALA A 564 9.40 21.28 5.71
N ALA A 565 9.00 20.20 6.40
CA ALA A 565 9.71 19.73 7.59
C ALA A 565 11.09 19.17 7.21
N TYR A 566 12.14 19.57 7.92
CA TYR A 566 13.55 19.26 7.59
C TYR A 566 14.29 18.64 8.77
N THR A 567 14.90 17.46 8.56
CA THR A 567 15.83 16.84 9.51
C THR A 567 17.18 16.57 8.85
N GLY A 568 18.22 17.26 9.32
CA GLY A 568 19.55 17.24 8.72
C GLY A 568 20.51 16.18 9.27
N ALA A 569 20.22 15.59 10.43
CA ALA A 569 21.15 14.71 11.16
C ALA A 569 20.48 13.46 11.76
N ASP A 570 21.31 12.48 12.12
CA ASP A 570 20.88 11.17 12.61
C ASP A 570 19.98 11.25 13.85
N ALA A 571 18.91 10.44 13.85
CA ALA A 571 17.86 10.39 14.85
C ALA A 571 17.17 11.74 15.19
N ALA A 572 17.38 12.80 14.41
CA ALA A 572 16.70 14.07 14.59
C ALA A 572 15.20 13.96 14.24
N THR A 573 14.35 14.75 14.90
CA THR A 573 12.90 14.76 14.69
C THR A 573 12.40 16.18 14.48
N ALA A 574 11.71 16.43 13.37
CA ALA A 574 11.03 17.69 13.07
C ALA A 574 9.53 17.43 12.82
N MET A 575 8.65 18.06 13.60
CA MET A 575 7.20 17.86 13.55
C MET A 575 6.47 19.21 13.48
N GLY A 576 6.12 19.64 12.27
CA GLY A 576 5.45 20.90 11.99
C GLY A 576 5.65 21.36 10.56
N ASN A 577 4.89 22.37 10.12
CA ASN A 577 5.19 23.03 8.85
C ASN A 577 6.47 23.85 9.00
N ASN A 578 7.46 23.66 8.13
CA ASN A 578 8.77 24.34 8.18
C ASN A 578 9.59 24.05 9.48
N ALA A 579 9.23 23.01 10.24
CA ALA A 579 9.99 22.57 11.41
C ALA A 579 11.36 22.05 10.98
N THR A 580 12.42 22.42 11.70
CA THR A 580 13.81 22.18 11.32
C THR A 580 14.62 21.65 12.51
N ALA A 581 15.20 20.45 12.38
CA ALA A 581 16.15 19.91 13.36
C ALA A 581 17.47 19.50 12.68
N LEU A 582 18.57 20.16 13.04
CA LEU A 582 19.89 20.00 12.42
C LEU A 582 20.89 19.23 13.30
N GLY A 583 20.69 19.21 14.62
CA GLY A 583 21.56 18.48 15.55
C GLY A 583 21.24 16.99 15.61
N THR A 584 22.27 16.16 15.86
CA THR A 584 22.07 14.71 16.11
C THR A 584 21.13 14.51 17.30
N SER A 585 20.09 13.70 17.13
CA SER A 585 19.01 13.49 18.12
C SER A 585 18.27 14.76 18.57
N ALA A 586 18.37 15.88 17.83
CA ALA A 586 17.62 17.10 18.12
C ALA A 586 16.12 16.93 17.82
N THR A 587 15.27 17.65 18.55
CA THR A 587 13.81 17.56 18.45
C THR A 587 13.19 18.94 18.27
N ALA A 588 12.56 19.19 17.13
CA ALA A 588 11.82 20.41 16.80
C ALA A 588 10.31 20.10 16.62
N VAL A 589 9.44 20.65 17.45
CA VAL A 589 7.99 20.39 17.43
C VAL A 589 7.18 21.68 17.44
N GLY A 590 6.60 22.03 16.29
CA GLY A 590 5.85 23.26 16.06
C GLY A 590 6.11 23.83 14.66
N ALA A 591 5.22 24.69 14.17
CA ALA A 591 5.45 25.39 12.91
C ALA A 591 6.67 26.32 13.04
N ASP A 592 7.59 26.27 12.08
CA ASP A 592 8.84 27.06 12.09
C ASP A 592 9.74 26.80 13.33
N SER A 593 9.53 25.68 14.05
CA SER A 593 10.39 25.30 15.19
C SER A 593 11.81 24.96 14.74
N TYR A 594 12.83 25.49 15.42
CA TYR A 594 14.24 25.35 15.04
C TYR A 594 15.10 24.79 16.19
N ALA A 595 15.77 23.65 15.96
CA ALA A 595 16.70 23.01 16.89
C ALA A 595 18.03 22.67 16.18
N GLU A 596 19.12 23.33 16.56
CA GLU A 596 20.43 23.21 15.89
C GLU A 596 21.42 22.36 16.69
N GLY A 597 21.43 22.48 18.02
CA GLY A 597 22.37 21.75 18.87
C GLY A 597 22.10 20.24 18.93
N ALA A 598 23.15 19.43 19.10
CA ALA A 598 22.96 18.01 19.37
C ALA A 598 22.18 17.81 20.68
N TYR A 599 21.23 16.88 20.69
CA TYR A 599 20.28 16.64 21.77
C TYR A 599 19.37 17.85 22.14
N ALA A 600 19.36 18.93 21.35
CA ALA A 600 18.57 20.12 21.66
C ALA A 600 17.07 19.89 21.41
N ILE A 601 16.21 20.55 22.21
CA ILE A 601 14.74 20.39 22.17
C ILE A 601 14.07 21.75 22.00
N ALA A 602 13.50 22.01 20.83
CA ALA A 602 12.64 23.15 20.56
C ALA A 602 11.17 22.69 20.46
N MET A 603 10.28 23.20 21.32
CA MET A 603 8.83 22.97 21.18
C MET A 603 8.02 24.27 21.28
N GLY A 604 7.27 24.57 20.23
CA GLY A 604 6.55 25.83 20.05
C GLY A 604 6.70 26.34 18.61
N ALA A 605 5.92 27.35 18.24
CA ALA A 605 6.08 28.01 16.94
C ALA A 605 6.98 29.24 17.07
N GLN A 606 7.70 29.62 16.01
CA GLN A 606 8.60 30.78 16.02
C GLN A 606 8.03 31.99 15.28
N ASP A 607 8.65 33.14 15.53
CA ASP A 607 8.51 34.32 14.68
C ASP A 607 9.49 34.20 13.49
N SER A 608 9.07 34.66 12.30
CA SER A 608 9.93 34.81 11.12
C SER A 608 11.15 35.73 11.36
N ASN A 609 11.17 36.47 12.46
CA ASN A 609 12.29 37.29 12.91
C ASN A 609 13.50 36.49 13.46
N GLY A 610 13.35 35.20 13.77
CA GLY A 610 14.49 34.27 13.95
C GLY A 610 15.34 34.44 15.21
N TYR A 611 14.74 34.75 16.36
CA TYR A 611 15.43 34.82 17.66
C TYR A 611 15.13 33.62 18.59
N GLY A 612 13.98 32.95 18.42
CA GLY A 612 13.73 31.67 19.08
C GLY A 612 14.55 30.51 18.51
N GLY A 613 14.73 29.45 19.29
CA GLY A 613 15.40 28.21 18.87
C GLY A 613 16.19 27.53 19.97
N ALA A 614 16.38 26.21 19.85
CA ALA A 614 17.27 25.45 20.72
C ALA A 614 18.62 25.29 20.00
N ILE A 615 19.52 26.27 20.17
CA ILE A 615 20.75 26.40 19.36
C ILE A 615 21.93 25.67 20.03
N GLY A 616 22.10 25.85 21.35
CA GLY A 616 23.19 25.21 22.09
C GLY A 616 23.07 23.69 22.20
N GLU A 617 24.20 22.99 22.42
CA GLU A 617 24.19 21.56 22.70
C GLU A 617 23.38 21.27 23.98
N GLN A 618 22.51 20.26 23.95
CA GLN A 618 21.62 19.90 25.07
C GLN A 618 20.66 21.04 25.52
N SER A 619 20.46 22.09 24.73
CA SER A 619 19.59 23.21 25.10
C SER A 619 18.10 22.89 24.92
N MET A 620 17.24 23.64 25.61
CA MET A 620 15.80 23.39 25.67
C MET A 620 15.01 24.69 25.56
N ALA A 621 14.27 24.87 24.47
CA ALA A 621 13.43 26.03 24.20
C ALA A 621 11.95 25.63 24.08
N LEU A 622 11.12 25.97 25.08
CA LEU A 622 9.73 25.55 25.21
C LEU A 622 8.78 26.75 25.28
N GLY A 623 8.30 27.22 24.13
CA GLY A 623 7.40 28.38 24.04
C GLY A 623 7.24 28.90 22.62
N PHE A 624 6.31 29.85 22.43
CA PHE A 624 6.29 30.64 21.20
C PHE A 624 7.52 31.56 21.19
N ASP A 625 8.35 31.48 20.15
CA ASP A 625 9.56 32.30 19.97
C ASP A 625 10.51 32.31 21.19
N SER A 626 10.63 31.19 21.90
CA SER A 626 11.61 31.00 22.99
C SER A 626 12.99 30.61 22.46
N GLY A 627 14.07 31.15 23.03
CA GLY A 627 15.46 30.93 22.60
C GLY A 627 16.38 30.39 23.70
N ALA A 628 17.06 29.28 23.45
CA ALA A 628 18.04 28.64 24.32
C ALA A 628 19.36 28.53 23.55
N LEU A 629 20.21 29.55 23.71
CA LEU A 629 21.21 29.94 22.71
C LEU A 629 22.58 29.29 22.92
N ASP A 630 22.99 29.01 24.16
CA ASP A 630 24.27 28.37 24.50
C ASP A 630 24.06 26.98 25.15
N ALA A 631 25.13 26.21 25.36
CA ALA A 631 25.08 24.82 25.79
C ALA A 631 24.42 24.66 27.17
N GLY A 632 23.53 23.66 27.25
CA GLY A 632 22.75 23.34 28.45
C GLY A 632 21.72 24.39 28.89
N THR A 633 21.46 25.42 28.07
CA THR A 633 20.47 26.47 28.40
C THR A 633 19.03 25.96 28.40
N VAL A 634 18.18 26.54 29.25
CA VAL A 634 16.76 26.17 29.38
C VAL A 634 15.90 27.43 29.34
N ALA A 635 15.10 27.61 28.30
CA ALA A 635 14.15 28.70 28.13
C ALA A 635 12.71 28.14 28.05
N VAL A 636 11.85 28.46 29.04
CA VAL A 636 10.48 27.95 29.12
C VAL A 636 9.49 29.10 29.31
N GLY A 637 8.69 29.38 28.28
CA GLY A 637 7.75 30.49 28.20
C GLY A 637 7.82 31.21 26.86
N GLY A 638 6.72 31.83 26.43
CA GLY A 638 6.72 32.62 25.20
C GLY A 638 7.70 33.79 25.29
N TYR A 639 8.53 33.99 24.27
CA TYR A 639 9.61 34.98 24.23
C TYR A 639 10.64 34.87 25.38
N SER A 640 10.78 33.71 26.02
CA SER A 640 11.84 33.48 27.01
C SER A 640 13.19 33.27 26.32
N VAL A 641 14.27 33.80 26.90
CA VAL A 641 15.62 33.76 26.30
C VAL A 641 16.67 33.40 27.35
N ALA A 642 17.42 32.32 27.12
CA ALA A 642 18.59 31.95 27.91
C ALA A 642 19.85 32.03 27.03
N GLN A 643 20.82 32.86 27.42
CA GLN A 643 22.01 33.22 26.62
C GLN A 643 23.33 32.76 27.24
N GLY A 644 23.46 32.78 28.57
CA GLY A 644 24.67 32.34 29.26
C GLY A 644 24.79 30.82 29.33
N PHE A 645 26.01 30.30 29.47
CA PHE A 645 26.25 28.86 29.61
C PHE A 645 25.49 28.28 30.80
N LEU A 646 24.73 27.20 30.59
CA LEU A 646 23.81 26.60 31.59
C LEU A 646 22.75 27.55 32.20
N ALA A 647 22.50 28.72 31.60
CA ALA A 647 21.50 29.67 32.10
C ALA A 647 20.05 29.16 31.91
N THR A 648 19.16 29.59 32.81
CA THR A 648 17.76 29.12 32.88
C THR A 648 16.77 30.28 32.97
N ALA A 649 15.89 30.41 31.97
CA ALA A 649 14.82 31.40 31.88
C ALA A 649 13.43 30.71 31.97
N LEU A 650 12.63 31.04 32.98
CA LEU A 650 11.34 30.41 33.28
C LEU A 650 10.23 31.47 33.44
N GLY A 651 9.47 31.70 32.38
CA GLY A 651 8.35 32.64 32.34
C GLY A 651 8.24 33.39 31.01
N TYR A 652 7.08 33.97 30.74
CA TYR A 652 6.86 34.78 29.54
C TYR A 652 7.80 36.00 29.54
N SER A 653 8.56 36.20 28.46
CA SER A 653 9.59 37.23 28.36
C SER A 653 10.63 37.23 29.49
N SER A 654 10.94 36.06 30.09
CA SER A 654 12.09 35.93 31.01
C SER A 654 13.42 35.89 30.25
N VAL A 655 14.47 36.50 30.81
CA VAL A 655 15.78 36.62 30.17
C VAL A 655 16.89 36.24 31.15
N ALA A 656 17.70 35.24 30.83
CA ALA A 656 18.87 34.82 31.62
C ALA A 656 20.14 34.97 30.77
N VAL A 657 20.91 36.04 31.00
CA VAL A 657 22.08 36.42 30.19
C VAL A 657 23.39 35.90 30.78
N GLY A 658 23.55 35.93 32.10
CA GLY A 658 24.79 35.49 32.76
C GLY A 658 24.94 33.97 32.80
N ASP A 659 26.17 33.48 32.78
CA ASP A 659 26.47 32.05 32.95
C ASP A 659 25.92 31.53 34.29
N PHE A 660 25.39 30.30 34.30
CA PHE A 660 24.73 29.64 35.44
C PHE A 660 23.51 30.37 36.03
N SER A 661 23.04 31.48 35.42
CA SER A 661 22.00 32.33 35.99
C SER A 661 20.58 31.75 35.91
N LEU A 662 19.68 32.24 36.77
CA LEU A 662 18.28 31.83 36.84
C LEU A 662 17.34 33.04 36.85
N ALA A 663 16.58 33.23 35.76
CA ALA A 663 15.51 34.21 35.66
C ALA A 663 14.13 33.54 35.71
N ALA A 664 13.41 33.63 36.82
CA ALA A 664 12.16 32.94 37.07
C ALA A 664 11.01 33.92 37.40
N GLY A 665 10.17 34.21 36.41
CA GLY A 665 9.06 35.16 36.49
C GLY A 665 8.66 35.69 35.11
N VAL A 666 7.52 36.37 35.01
CA VAL A 666 7.17 37.11 33.78
C VAL A 666 8.06 38.37 33.73
N GLY A 667 8.78 38.58 32.64
CA GLY A 667 9.72 39.71 32.53
C GLY A 667 10.86 39.69 33.56
N ALA A 668 11.19 38.53 34.15
CA ALA A 668 12.35 38.42 35.04
C ALA A 668 13.66 38.45 34.22
N GLU A 669 14.67 39.17 34.68
CA GLU A 669 15.93 39.39 33.95
C GLU A 669 17.15 39.12 34.87
N SER A 670 18.14 38.38 34.39
CA SER A 670 19.31 38.00 35.18
C SER A 670 20.59 38.12 34.36
N ASP A 671 21.32 39.22 34.55
CA ASP A 671 22.50 39.58 33.75
C ASP A 671 23.80 39.05 34.35
N GLY A 672 23.88 38.97 35.68
CA GLY A 672 25.08 38.54 36.40
C GLY A 672 25.36 37.04 36.27
N THR A 673 26.64 36.67 36.28
CA THR A 673 27.09 35.27 36.44
C THR A 673 26.64 34.75 37.81
N ASP A 674 26.19 33.49 37.89
CA ASP A 674 25.63 32.86 39.10
C ASP A 674 24.41 33.62 39.72
N ALA A 675 23.83 34.61 39.02
CA ALA A 675 22.78 35.46 39.57
C ALA A 675 21.37 34.83 39.47
N VAL A 676 20.47 35.26 40.36
CA VAL A 676 19.10 34.70 40.48
C VAL A 676 18.05 35.81 40.59
N ALA A 677 17.20 35.96 39.57
CA ALA A 677 16.02 36.81 39.61
C ALA A 677 14.75 35.97 39.79
N LEU A 678 14.03 36.15 40.91
CA LEU A 678 12.84 35.36 41.25
C LEU A 678 11.63 36.27 41.51
N GLY A 679 10.83 36.52 40.48
CA GLY A 679 9.59 37.30 40.54
C GLY A 679 9.24 38.01 39.23
N ASP A 680 7.97 38.42 39.11
CA ASP A 680 7.47 39.28 38.02
C ASP A 680 8.28 40.59 37.95
N GLY A 681 9.01 40.82 36.85
CA GLY A 681 9.91 41.98 36.72
C GLY A 681 11.06 42.05 37.74
N ALA A 682 11.50 40.93 38.31
CA ALA A 682 12.72 40.90 39.14
C ALA A 682 13.97 40.99 38.26
N TRP A 683 14.98 41.75 38.66
CA TRP A 683 16.20 42.01 37.87
C TRP A 683 17.48 41.84 38.69
N ALA A 684 18.31 40.85 38.35
CA ALA A 684 19.62 40.64 38.98
C ALA A 684 20.76 41.06 38.04
N GLN A 685 21.25 42.29 38.21
CA GLN A 685 22.21 42.94 37.31
C GLN A 685 23.69 42.59 37.59
N ALA A 686 23.97 42.06 38.79
CA ALA A 686 25.35 41.85 39.27
C ALA A 686 25.65 40.37 39.54
N ASP A 687 26.92 39.99 39.42
CA ASP A 687 27.39 38.62 39.66
C ASP A 687 27.08 38.14 41.08
N ASN A 688 26.75 36.85 41.22
CA ASN A 688 26.39 36.19 42.48
C ASN A 688 25.34 36.97 43.31
N SER A 689 24.40 37.65 42.64
CA SER A 689 23.35 38.46 43.28
C SER A 689 21.96 37.85 43.12
N VAL A 690 21.07 38.11 44.09
CA VAL A 690 19.72 37.52 44.14
C VAL A 690 18.67 38.61 44.26
N ALA A 691 17.84 38.78 43.22
CA ALA A 691 16.68 39.66 43.23
C ALA A 691 15.41 38.88 43.63
N LEU A 692 15.02 38.98 44.90
CA LEU A 692 13.98 38.14 45.52
C LEU A 692 12.63 38.86 45.67
N GLY A 693 11.70 38.56 44.76
CA GLY A 693 10.34 39.08 44.70
C GLY A 693 10.11 40.00 43.50
N ALA A 694 8.85 40.19 43.10
CA ALA A 694 8.48 40.99 41.93
C ALA A 694 9.03 42.44 41.97
N GLY A 695 9.57 42.95 40.88
CA GLY A 695 10.13 44.32 40.81
C GLY A 695 11.33 44.58 41.73
N SER A 696 12.00 43.53 42.23
CA SER A 696 13.23 43.68 43.01
C SER A 696 14.43 43.86 42.07
N ILE A 697 15.40 44.67 42.47
CA ILE A 697 16.62 44.93 41.70
C ILE A 697 17.82 44.61 42.59
N ALA A 698 18.70 43.72 42.14
CA ALA A 698 20.00 43.45 42.75
C ALA A 698 21.10 44.03 41.84
N ASP A 699 21.63 45.19 42.22
CA ASP A 699 22.59 45.99 41.45
C ASP A 699 24.04 45.89 41.97
N GLN A 700 24.28 44.99 42.93
CA GLN A 700 25.55 44.85 43.65
C GLN A 700 25.94 43.37 43.78
N VAL A 701 27.23 43.10 43.54
CA VAL A 701 27.84 41.76 43.61
C VAL A 701 27.74 41.19 45.03
N ASP A 702 27.54 39.88 45.16
CA ASP A 702 27.40 39.16 46.44
C ASP A 702 26.22 39.63 47.33
N THR A 703 25.13 40.17 46.75
CA THR A 703 23.98 40.69 47.53
C THR A 703 22.65 39.95 47.30
N VAL A 704 21.81 39.89 48.33
CA VAL A 704 20.40 39.49 48.23
C VAL A 704 19.51 40.73 48.38
N SER A 705 18.93 41.17 47.28
CA SER A 705 17.98 42.29 47.27
C SER A 705 16.54 41.79 47.37
N VAL A 706 15.86 42.19 48.43
CA VAL A 706 14.44 41.85 48.68
C VAL A 706 13.47 42.92 48.15
N GLY A 707 13.93 43.87 47.34
CA GLY A 707 13.13 44.99 46.83
C GLY A 707 13.92 45.86 45.86
N SER A 708 13.57 47.14 45.77
CA SER A 708 14.30 48.14 44.97
C SER A 708 14.23 49.50 45.65
N ALA A 709 15.04 50.48 45.24
CA ALA A 709 15.13 51.78 45.91
C ALA A 709 13.79 52.55 45.84
N GLY A 710 13.25 52.92 47.01
CA GLY A 710 11.90 53.47 47.17
C GLY A 710 10.76 52.45 47.16
N ALA A 711 11.08 51.15 47.08
CA ALA A 711 10.17 50.01 47.11
C ALA A 711 10.73 48.87 48.00
N GLU A 712 11.35 49.25 49.12
CA GLU A 712 12.01 48.33 50.06
C GLU A 712 11.01 47.42 50.77
N ARG A 713 11.42 46.16 51.04
CA ARG A 713 10.60 45.21 51.82
C ARG A 713 11.18 44.96 53.20
N ARG A 714 10.28 44.87 54.19
CA ARG A 714 10.63 44.38 55.52
C ARG A 714 10.82 42.87 55.45
N ILE A 715 12.02 42.38 55.79
CA ILE A 715 12.23 40.97 56.13
C ILE A 715 11.55 40.76 57.50
N VAL A 716 10.68 39.76 57.61
CA VAL A 716 9.84 39.50 58.80
C VAL A 716 9.96 38.05 59.24
N ASN A 717 9.72 37.80 60.53
CA ASN A 717 9.98 36.51 61.20
C ASN A 717 11.47 36.12 61.24
N VAL A 718 12.36 37.10 61.17
CA VAL A 718 13.79 36.95 61.47
C VAL A 718 13.93 36.76 62.99
N ALA A 719 14.71 35.75 63.41
CA ALA A 719 15.07 35.53 64.80
C ALA A 719 16.24 36.41 65.21
N ASP A 720 16.42 36.64 66.51
CA ASP A 720 17.53 37.43 67.05
C ASP A 720 18.89 36.81 66.67
N GLY A 721 19.73 37.60 65.99
CA GLY A 721 21.03 37.16 65.49
C GLY A 721 22.02 36.88 66.61
N VAL A 722 22.84 35.83 66.44
CA VAL A 722 23.81 35.33 67.44
C VAL A 722 25.24 35.52 66.95
N ASP A 723 25.51 35.21 65.68
CA ASP A 723 26.82 35.37 65.07
C ASP A 723 26.98 36.76 64.44
N ALA A 724 28.23 37.20 64.24
CA ALA A 724 28.58 38.54 63.75
C ALA A 724 28.12 38.83 62.30
N THR A 725 27.60 37.83 61.59
CA THR A 725 27.04 37.92 60.23
C THR A 725 25.52 37.78 60.18
N ASP A 726 24.85 37.60 61.32
CA ASP A 726 23.40 37.48 61.39
C ASP A 726 22.69 38.84 61.27
N ALA A 727 21.46 38.83 60.76
CA ALA A 727 20.63 40.02 60.67
C ALA A 727 20.06 40.41 62.05
N ALA A 728 20.52 41.54 62.60
CA ALA A 728 20.02 42.07 63.87
C ALA A 728 18.53 42.47 63.79
N THR A 729 17.73 42.08 64.78
CA THR A 729 16.30 42.41 64.81
C THR A 729 16.02 43.77 65.46
N VAL A 730 14.82 44.31 65.22
CA VAL A 730 14.29 45.47 65.94
C VAL A 730 14.15 45.19 67.45
N GLY A 731 14.01 43.93 67.85
CA GLY A 731 14.01 43.52 69.26
C GLY A 731 15.38 43.74 69.91
N GLN A 732 16.44 43.23 69.28
CA GLN A 732 17.82 43.41 69.76
C GLN A 732 18.23 44.88 69.83
N LEU A 733 17.87 45.68 68.82
CA LEU A 733 18.11 47.13 68.82
C LEU A 733 17.32 47.84 69.95
N GLY A 734 16.10 47.40 70.24
CA GLY A 734 15.30 47.89 71.37
C GLY A 734 15.92 47.55 72.74
N THR A 735 16.46 46.33 72.90
CA THR A 735 17.19 45.95 74.12
C THR A 735 18.49 46.75 74.26
N LEU A 736 19.25 46.97 73.18
CA LEU A 736 20.45 47.82 73.18
C LEU A 736 20.11 49.26 73.57
N GLN A 737 19.05 49.84 73.00
CA GLN A 737 18.58 51.18 73.38
C GLN A 737 18.21 51.23 74.87
N SER A 738 17.49 50.24 75.39
CA SER A 738 17.15 50.20 76.82
C SER A 738 18.38 50.08 77.74
N GLN A 739 19.43 49.37 77.32
CA GLN A 739 20.70 49.32 78.05
C GLN A 739 21.43 50.67 78.06
N ILE A 740 21.38 51.40 76.93
CA ILE A 740 21.91 52.78 76.84
C ILE A 740 21.12 53.71 77.77
N ASP A 741 19.80 53.68 77.72
CA ASP A 741 18.91 54.52 78.55
C ASP A 741 19.09 54.24 80.05
N GLN A 742 19.24 52.96 80.44
CA GLN A 742 19.53 52.57 81.83
C GLN A 742 20.92 53.03 82.30
N THR A 743 21.93 52.96 81.42
CA THR A 743 23.28 53.45 81.72
C THR A 743 23.29 54.97 81.90
N ASP A 744 22.55 55.70 81.06
CA ASP A 744 22.39 57.15 81.18
C ASP A 744 21.61 57.56 82.45
N ALA A 745 20.62 56.76 82.87
CA ALA A 745 19.86 56.99 84.11
C ALA A 745 20.65 56.70 85.40
N ALA A 746 21.60 55.76 85.37
CA ALA A 746 22.38 55.33 86.54
C ALA A 746 23.69 56.11 86.75
N ALA A 747 24.17 56.85 85.76
CA ALA A 747 25.42 57.60 85.84
C ALA A 747 25.31 58.83 86.78
N VAL A 748 26.27 58.99 87.70
CA VAL A 748 26.45 60.26 88.42
C VAL A 748 26.88 61.33 87.43
N LYS A 749 26.05 62.36 87.29
CA LYS A 749 26.23 63.48 86.36
C LYS A 749 26.49 64.77 87.14
N TYR A 750 27.23 65.69 86.53
CA TYR A 750 27.25 67.09 86.94
C TYR A 750 25.91 67.74 86.59
N ASP A 751 25.46 68.68 87.42
CA ASP A 751 24.15 69.35 87.27
C ASP A 751 24.08 70.20 85.99
N GLY A 752 25.23 70.56 85.44
CA GLY A 752 25.39 71.19 84.13
C GLY A 752 26.81 71.02 83.58
N VAL A 753 27.00 71.42 82.32
CA VAL A 753 28.29 71.29 81.60
C VAL A 753 29.45 72.12 82.19
N ALA A 754 29.19 72.96 83.19
CA ALA A 754 30.21 73.75 83.89
C ALA A 754 30.99 72.94 84.94
N GLN A 755 30.50 71.75 85.32
CA GLN A 755 31.13 70.84 86.30
C GLN A 755 31.38 71.44 87.70
N ASP A 756 30.63 72.50 88.04
CA ASP A 756 30.72 73.26 89.28
C ASP A 756 29.85 72.71 90.42
N SER A 757 28.87 71.86 90.10
CA SER A 757 28.04 71.13 91.08
C SER A 757 27.66 69.72 90.63
N ILE A 758 27.50 68.84 91.63
CA ILE A 758 26.93 67.49 91.52
C ILE A 758 25.88 67.37 92.63
N THR A 759 24.60 67.38 92.26
CA THR A 759 23.49 67.16 93.20
C THR A 759 23.23 65.66 93.29
N LEU A 760 23.85 65.02 94.28
CA LEU A 760 23.58 63.61 94.59
C LEU A 760 22.16 63.48 95.19
N GLY A 761 21.42 62.47 94.74
CA GLY A 761 20.00 62.30 95.08
C GLY A 761 19.72 61.70 96.47
N GLY A 762 18.47 61.27 96.66
CA GLY A 762 17.96 60.72 97.92
C GLY A 762 17.34 61.79 98.84
N ALA A 763 16.21 61.47 99.47
CA ALA A 763 15.50 62.42 100.34
C ALA A 763 16.31 62.76 101.61
N ASP A 764 17.10 61.81 102.10
CA ASP A 764 18.00 61.93 103.25
C ASP A 764 19.46 62.21 102.80
N GLY A 765 19.68 62.46 101.51
CA GLY A 765 20.99 62.60 100.86
C GLY A 765 21.62 61.26 100.46
N THR A 766 22.67 61.33 99.63
CA THR A 766 23.49 60.16 99.23
C THR A 766 24.72 60.05 100.14
N ALA A 767 24.96 58.88 100.72
CA ALA A 767 26.19 58.58 101.43
C ALA A 767 27.35 58.36 100.44
N ILE A 768 28.36 59.23 100.47
CA ILE A 768 29.61 59.03 99.71
C ILE A 768 30.56 58.18 100.57
N HIS A 769 30.77 56.93 100.16
CA HIS A 769 31.71 56.02 100.81
C HIS A 769 33.12 56.11 100.20
N ASN A 770 34.13 55.60 100.90
CA ASN A 770 35.56 55.68 100.54
C ASN A 770 36.11 57.13 100.41
N VAL A 771 35.51 58.10 101.12
CA VAL A 771 36.09 59.43 101.31
C VAL A 771 37.27 59.33 102.29
N ALA A 772 38.49 59.52 101.78
CA ALA A 772 39.72 59.58 102.58
C ALA A 772 39.73 60.81 103.49
N ASP A 773 40.58 60.81 104.53
CA ASP A 773 40.76 61.96 105.42
C ASP A 773 41.13 63.21 104.61
N GLY A 774 40.33 64.27 104.71
CA GLY A 774 40.57 65.52 103.99
C GLY A 774 41.84 66.22 104.47
N VAL A 775 42.73 66.59 103.55
CA VAL A 775 44.06 67.17 103.83
C VAL A 775 44.12 68.65 103.41
N ALA A 776 43.52 69.00 102.28
CA ALA A 776 43.32 70.38 101.85
C ALA A 776 42.01 70.94 102.42
N ALA A 777 41.92 72.27 102.53
CA ALA A 777 40.75 72.98 103.06
C ALA A 777 39.48 72.89 102.18
N THR A 778 39.56 72.20 101.05
CA THR A 778 38.47 71.94 100.09
C THR A 778 38.12 70.47 99.97
N ASP A 779 38.81 69.58 100.68
CA ASP A 779 38.53 68.15 100.68
C ASP A 779 37.31 67.86 101.56
N ALA A 780 36.53 66.82 101.21
CA ALA A 780 35.44 66.36 102.06
C ALA A 780 35.99 65.70 103.32
N VAL A 781 35.62 66.22 104.50
CA VAL A 781 35.98 65.61 105.78
C VAL A 781 35.15 64.36 106.05
N ASN A 782 35.79 63.29 106.53
CA ASN A 782 35.12 62.03 106.84
C ASN A 782 34.79 61.90 108.33
N ARG A 783 34.05 60.84 108.70
CA ARG A 783 33.55 60.64 110.08
C ARG A 783 34.70 60.42 111.09
N GLN A 784 35.78 59.76 110.69
CA GLN A 784 36.98 59.54 111.52
C GLN A 784 37.61 60.87 111.98
N GLN A 785 37.62 61.90 111.13
CA GLN A 785 38.16 63.22 111.48
C GLN A 785 37.28 63.96 112.50
N LEU A 786 35.99 63.65 112.59
CA LEU A 786 35.07 64.19 113.60
C LEU A 786 35.20 63.47 114.95
N ASP A 787 35.33 62.13 114.94
CA ASP A 787 35.48 61.30 116.15
C ASP A 787 36.70 61.70 117.00
N GLN A 788 37.76 62.20 116.35
CA GLN A 788 38.98 62.71 117.02
C GLN A 788 38.77 64.02 117.80
N VAL A 789 37.61 64.68 117.64
CA VAL A 789 37.23 65.88 118.41
C VAL A 789 36.52 65.48 119.71
N ASP A 790 35.57 64.53 119.66
CA ASP A 790 34.82 64.06 120.84
C ASP A 790 35.76 63.48 121.91
N ALA A 791 36.76 62.69 121.50
CA ALA A 791 37.72 62.05 122.41
C ALA A 791 38.54 63.02 123.30
N LYS A 792 38.55 64.33 123.01
CA LYS A 792 39.16 65.37 123.86
C LYS A 792 38.21 65.97 124.89
N THR A 793 36.91 65.78 124.71
CA THR A 793 35.86 66.30 125.60
C THR A 793 35.72 65.37 126.83
N ASP A 794 35.65 64.06 126.61
CA ASP A 794 35.50 63.04 127.66
C ASP A 794 36.65 63.04 128.68
N ALA A 795 37.87 63.31 128.22
CA ALA A 795 39.06 63.33 129.06
C ALA A 795 38.99 64.35 130.23
N ASN A 796 38.21 65.43 130.08
CA ASN A 796 37.98 66.42 131.15
C ASN A 796 36.85 66.02 132.10
N ALA A 797 35.92 65.15 131.69
CA ALA A 797 34.83 64.69 132.54
C ALA A 797 35.30 63.67 133.58
N GLN A 798 36.15 62.72 133.16
CA GLN A 798 36.57 61.60 134.02
C GLN A 798 37.36 62.04 135.27
N ALA A 799 38.22 63.06 135.13
CA ALA A 799 39.10 63.52 136.21
C ALA A 799 38.37 64.08 137.45
N ILE A 800 37.06 64.38 137.34
CA ILE A 800 36.22 64.84 138.45
C ILE A 800 35.50 63.66 139.15
N VAL A 801 35.27 62.55 138.43
CA VAL A 801 34.63 61.33 138.96
C VAL A 801 35.59 60.52 139.83
N ASP A 802 36.86 60.41 139.42
CA ASP A 802 37.87 59.55 140.05
C ASP A 802 38.27 59.99 141.48
N LEU A 803 37.89 61.20 141.90
CA LEU A 803 38.10 61.70 143.27
C LEU A 803 36.99 61.29 144.25
N ASP A 804 35.79 60.99 143.76
CA ASP A 804 34.62 60.64 144.56
C ASP A 804 34.50 59.11 144.79
N GLY A 805 34.57 58.34 143.70
CA GLY A 805 34.39 56.88 143.74
C GLY A 805 35.42 56.11 144.60
N ARG A 806 36.62 56.69 144.78
CA ARG A 806 37.74 56.06 145.54
C ARG A 806 37.48 55.92 147.04
N VAL A 807 36.50 56.62 147.61
CA VAL A 807 36.14 56.50 149.04
C VAL A 807 35.08 55.40 149.26
N THR A 808 34.33 55.02 148.21
CA THR A 808 33.14 54.17 148.33
C THR A 808 33.36 52.72 147.87
N GLY A 809 34.28 52.48 146.92
CA GLY A 809 34.39 51.18 146.24
C GLY A 809 35.01 50.02 147.03
N ILE A 810 35.71 50.27 148.15
CA ILE A 810 36.56 49.26 148.82
C ILE A 810 35.77 48.19 149.59
N GLU A 811 34.54 48.48 150.03
CA GLU A 811 33.83 47.63 151.02
C GLU A 811 32.82 46.64 150.42
N GLY A 812 32.55 46.67 149.10
CA GLY A 812 31.41 45.95 148.50
C GLY A 812 31.70 44.62 147.78
N GLN A 813 32.74 44.56 146.94
CA GLN A 813 32.82 43.55 145.85
C GLN A 813 33.50 42.21 146.22
N ILE A 814 33.55 41.84 147.49
CA ILE A 814 33.94 40.49 147.95
C ILE A 814 32.70 39.56 148.09
N GLY A 815 31.49 40.11 147.91
CA GLY A 815 30.24 39.35 147.86
C GLY A 815 30.07 38.47 146.60
N ASP A 816 28.94 37.77 146.57
CA ASP A 816 28.92 36.41 146.04
C ASP A 816 28.25 36.26 144.66
N LEU A 817 29.04 35.99 143.62
CA LEU A 817 28.55 35.28 142.43
C LEU A 817 29.41 34.07 142.06
N GLN A 818 29.71 33.28 143.10
CA GLN A 818 30.23 31.92 143.03
C GLN A 818 29.14 30.94 142.52
N GLN A 819 28.55 31.18 141.35
CA GLN A 819 27.55 30.30 140.75
C GLN A 819 27.61 30.33 139.22
N SER A 820 28.07 29.21 138.64
CA SER A 820 28.46 29.10 137.23
C SER A 820 27.81 27.88 136.56
N THR A 821 27.47 28.03 135.28
CA THR A 821 27.25 26.98 134.26
C THR A 821 26.30 25.80 134.55
N GLN A 822 25.10 25.83 133.95
CA GLN A 822 24.65 24.97 132.81
C GLN A 822 23.70 25.86 131.94
N GLU A 823 23.40 25.66 130.66
CA GLU A 823 23.45 24.50 129.75
C GLU A 823 24.13 24.83 128.38
N LEU A 824 24.16 23.88 127.43
CA LEU A 824 24.74 23.99 126.07
C LEU A 824 23.69 23.62 125.00
N GLY A 825 23.74 24.20 123.78
CA GLY A 825 22.63 24.02 122.82
C GLY A 825 22.80 24.33 121.32
N ALA A 826 24.01 24.45 120.76
CA ALA A 826 24.26 24.45 119.31
C ALA A 826 25.72 24.04 119.01
N VAL A 827 26.02 23.59 117.79
CA VAL A 827 27.33 22.99 117.44
C VAL A 827 27.94 23.67 116.22
N ALA A 828 29.16 24.19 116.39
CA ALA A 828 30.09 24.51 115.30
C ALA A 828 31.21 23.46 115.28
N ILE A 829 31.74 23.13 114.09
CA ILE A 829 32.86 22.18 113.92
C ILE A 829 33.93 22.84 113.03
N ASP A 830 34.98 23.35 113.67
CA ASP A 830 36.26 23.67 113.02
C ASP A 830 36.95 22.39 112.52
N THR A 831 37.64 22.50 111.40
CA THR A 831 38.67 21.54 111.00
C THR A 831 39.96 22.29 110.64
N VAL A 832 40.91 22.26 111.60
CA VAL A 832 42.33 22.64 111.50
C VAL A 832 42.70 24.13 111.48
N GLY A 833 41.96 24.93 112.24
CA GLY A 833 42.50 25.80 113.30
C GLY A 833 43.93 26.35 113.20
N ASP A 834 44.07 27.51 112.56
CA ASP A 834 45.11 28.52 112.83
C ASP A 834 44.55 29.87 113.32
N GLY A 835 43.24 30.13 113.14
CA GLY A 835 42.43 30.94 114.08
C GLY A 835 41.97 32.32 113.63
N SER A 836 41.50 32.48 112.39
CA SER A 836 40.88 33.74 111.90
C SER A 836 39.46 33.62 111.32
N ASP A 837 38.94 32.40 111.07
CA ASP A 837 37.86 32.17 110.08
C ASP A 837 36.61 31.46 110.68
N ASP A 838 36.01 32.02 111.74
CA ASP A 838 34.88 31.38 112.44
C ASP A 838 33.65 31.11 111.55
N ALA A 839 33.11 29.88 111.63
CA ALA A 839 31.80 29.53 111.07
C ALA A 839 30.67 30.14 111.91
N SER A 840 29.74 30.85 111.28
CA SER A 840 28.71 31.63 111.97
C SER A 840 27.28 31.17 111.68
N VAL A 841 26.42 31.27 112.69
CA VAL A 841 24.99 30.95 112.63
C VAL A 841 24.24 32.05 113.36
N LEU A 842 23.24 32.68 112.72
CA LEU A 842 22.53 33.82 113.29
C LEU A 842 21.94 33.48 114.67
N ALA A 843 22.22 34.32 115.67
CA ALA A 843 21.80 34.11 117.05
C ALA A 843 20.26 33.99 117.16
N GLY A 844 19.78 32.82 117.57
CA GLY A 844 18.35 32.48 117.69
C GLY A 844 17.81 31.57 116.58
N SER A 845 18.60 31.25 115.56
CA SER A 845 18.26 30.27 114.52
C SER A 845 18.58 28.82 114.93
N ARG A 846 18.06 27.85 114.17
CA ARG A 846 18.42 26.42 114.21
C ARG A 846 19.37 26.04 113.06
N GLY A 847 20.27 26.94 112.69
CA GLY A 847 21.17 26.76 111.55
C GLY A 847 22.31 25.76 111.79
N VAL A 848 22.92 25.30 110.69
CA VAL A 848 24.11 24.43 110.68
C VAL A 848 25.19 25.05 109.80
N ALA A 849 26.30 25.52 110.37
CA ALA A 849 27.46 26.03 109.65
C ALA A 849 28.70 25.11 109.86
N ILE A 850 29.34 24.69 108.77
CA ILE A 850 30.49 23.77 108.80
C ILE A 850 31.51 24.20 107.72
N GLY A 851 32.61 24.83 108.13
CA GLY A 851 33.69 25.28 107.25
C GLY A 851 34.18 26.69 107.60
N SER A 852 35.42 27.03 107.23
CA SER A 852 36.00 28.36 107.42
C SER A 852 35.13 29.45 106.77
N ASN A 853 34.73 30.46 107.53
CA ASN A 853 33.85 31.54 107.03
C ASN A 853 32.51 31.03 106.41
N ALA A 854 32.00 29.87 106.88
CA ALA A 854 30.65 29.40 106.51
C ALA A 854 29.59 30.15 107.33
N GLU A 855 28.59 30.76 106.71
CA GLU A 855 27.59 31.61 107.37
C GLU A 855 26.14 31.16 107.09
N VAL A 856 25.35 31.04 108.15
CA VAL A 856 23.89 30.88 108.09
C VAL A 856 23.20 32.12 108.66
N GLY A 857 22.62 32.93 107.77
CA GLY A 857 21.91 34.16 108.11
C GLY A 857 20.43 33.97 108.50
N GLY A 858 19.83 32.80 108.22
CA GLY A 858 18.39 32.55 108.39
C GLY A 858 18.03 31.34 109.25
N ASP A 859 16.77 31.26 109.70
CA ASP A 859 16.32 30.14 110.53
C ASP A 859 16.19 28.82 109.74
N HIS A 860 16.67 27.72 110.33
CA HIS A 860 16.81 26.40 109.69
C HIS A 860 17.73 26.37 108.44
N GLY A 861 18.58 27.38 108.21
CA GLY A 861 19.54 27.36 107.11
C GLY A 861 20.72 26.39 107.33
N THR A 862 21.35 25.93 106.25
CA THR A 862 22.49 24.99 106.28
C THR A 862 23.59 25.47 105.33
N ALA A 863 24.80 25.71 105.85
CA ALA A 863 25.99 26.10 105.10
C ALA A 863 27.14 25.11 105.37
N ILE A 864 27.58 24.38 104.34
CA ILE A 864 28.60 23.32 104.46
C ILE A 864 29.66 23.49 103.37
N GLY A 865 30.85 23.94 103.77
CA GLY A 865 31.98 24.29 102.90
C GLY A 865 32.55 25.66 103.25
N GLY A 866 33.85 25.88 103.02
CA GLY A 866 34.46 27.20 103.24
C GLY A 866 33.81 28.28 102.36
N ASP A 867 33.60 29.48 102.90
CA ASP A 867 32.87 30.59 102.26
C ASP A 867 31.43 30.27 101.79
N SER A 868 30.81 29.19 102.30
CA SER A 868 29.43 28.87 101.98
C SER A 868 28.45 29.76 102.75
N TYR A 869 27.40 30.25 102.08
CA TYR A 869 26.47 31.23 102.62
C TYR A 869 25.01 30.82 102.37
N ALA A 870 24.22 30.76 103.43
CA ALA A 870 22.79 30.51 103.40
C ALA A 870 22.06 31.70 104.07
N ALA A 871 21.66 32.68 103.27
CA ALA A 871 21.18 33.98 103.76
C ALA A 871 19.81 33.92 104.44
N GLY A 872 18.86 33.21 103.83
CA GLY A 872 17.45 33.21 104.20
C GLY A 872 17.02 31.96 104.99
N PRO A 873 15.77 31.96 105.49
CA PRO A 873 15.23 30.82 106.23
C PRO A 873 15.03 29.59 105.34
N ASN A 874 15.43 28.42 105.84
CA ASN A 874 15.44 27.11 105.15
C ASN A 874 16.42 27.00 103.96
N ASP A 875 17.33 27.96 103.76
CA ASP A 875 18.32 27.90 102.68
C ASP A 875 19.36 26.80 102.89
N THR A 876 19.82 26.16 101.81
CA THR A 876 20.82 25.08 101.86
C THR A 876 21.95 25.34 100.87
N ALA A 877 23.15 25.64 101.37
CA ALA A 877 24.37 25.87 100.61
C ALA A 877 25.41 24.78 100.94
N ILE A 878 25.77 23.93 99.97
CA ILE A 878 26.69 22.80 100.18
C ILE A 878 27.78 22.80 99.09
N GLY A 879 28.97 23.28 99.45
CA GLY A 879 30.13 23.40 98.58
C GLY A 879 30.96 24.64 98.92
N GLY A 880 32.25 24.63 98.57
CA GLY A 880 33.11 25.81 98.77
C GLY A 880 32.61 27.01 97.95
N ASN A 881 32.44 28.17 98.58
CA ASN A 881 31.85 29.38 97.98
C ASN A 881 30.46 29.12 97.35
N ALA A 882 29.67 28.17 97.88
CA ALA A 882 28.26 28.00 97.52
C ALA A 882 27.41 29.08 98.20
N LYS A 883 26.64 29.87 97.43
CA LYS A 883 25.92 31.04 97.96
C LYS A 883 24.44 31.00 97.59
N VAL A 884 23.59 30.91 98.61
CA VAL A 884 22.14 31.09 98.53
C VAL A 884 21.79 32.43 99.16
N ASN A 885 21.24 33.35 98.36
CA ASN A 885 20.90 34.70 98.79
C ASN A 885 19.38 34.94 98.86
N ALA A 886 18.54 33.92 98.67
CA ALA A 886 17.10 34.05 98.52
C ALA A 886 16.31 32.88 99.13
N ASP A 887 15.37 33.21 99.99
CA ASP A 887 14.59 32.32 100.85
C ASP A 887 14.09 31.01 100.19
N GLY A 888 14.26 29.91 100.95
CA GLY A 888 13.75 28.59 100.65
C GLY A 888 14.43 27.91 99.46
N SER A 889 15.71 28.20 99.23
CA SER A 889 16.46 27.77 98.03
C SER A 889 17.64 26.84 98.35
N THR A 890 18.14 26.10 97.35
CA THR A 890 19.16 25.04 97.55
C THR A 890 20.27 25.09 96.50
N ALA A 891 21.49 25.35 96.92
CA ALA A 891 22.71 25.35 96.11
C ALA A 891 23.67 24.22 96.54
N VAL A 892 24.06 23.33 95.63
CA VAL A 892 24.89 22.14 95.89
C VAL A 892 25.98 21.99 94.84
N GLY A 893 27.20 22.40 95.18
CA GLY A 893 28.40 22.40 94.33
C GLY A 893 29.34 23.53 94.74
N ALA A 894 30.63 23.46 94.35
CA ALA A 894 31.50 24.62 94.54
C ALA A 894 31.06 25.77 93.62
N ASN A 895 31.19 27.02 94.07
CA ASN A 895 30.81 28.23 93.34
C ASN A 895 29.32 28.33 92.89
N THR A 896 28.42 27.45 93.34
CA THR A 896 26.99 27.53 92.98
C THR A 896 26.37 28.80 93.54
N THR A 897 25.66 29.56 92.72
CA THR A 897 25.14 30.89 93.10
C THR A 897 23.65 31.04 92.80
N ILE A 898 22.85 31.31 93.83
CA ILE A 898 21.44 31.69 93.73
C ILE A 898 21.32 33.16 94.11
N ALA A 899 20.84 34.00 93.19
CA ALA A 899 20.71 35.44 93.38
C ALA A 899 19.57 35.80 94.36
N ALA A 900 19.63 36.99 94.98
CA ALA A 900 18.65 37.42 95.98
C ALA A 900 17.19 37.54 95.47
N THR A 901 17.00 37.59 94.16
CA THR A 901 15.69 37.60 93.48
C THR A 901 15.15 36.20 93.13
N ALA A 902 15.91 35.15 93.43
CA ALA A 902 15.63 33.78 93.00
C ALA A 902 15.09 32.90 94.14
N THR A 903 13.99 33.30 94.78
CA THR A 903 13.35 32.51 95.84
C THR A 903 12.88 31.15 95.32
N ASN A 904 12.91 30.13 96.19
CA ASN A 904 12.57 28.74 95.86
C ASN A 904 13.37 28.14 94.69
N ALA A 905 14.61 28.57 94.50
CA ALA A 905 15.47 28.11 93.43
C ALA A 905 16.32 26.88 93.82
N VAL A 906 16.79 26.15 92.80
CA VAL A 906 17.67 24.98 92.97
C VAL A 906 18.86 25.09 92.01
N ALA A 907 20.09 25.05 92.51
CA ALA A 907 21.33 25.07 91.73
C ALA A 907 22.22 23.88 92.12
N ILE A 908 22.47 22.94 91.19
CA ILE A 908 23.20 21.70 91.49
C ILE A 908 24.30 21.46 90.45
N GLY A 909 25.54 21.33 90.90
CA GLY A 909 26.74 21.17 90.06
C GLY A 909 27.66 22.38 90.15
N GLU A 910 28.98 22.17 90.03
CA GLU A 910 29.98 23.25 90.17
C GLU A 910 29.69 24.42 89.22
N GLY A 911 29.71 25.65 89.74
CA GLY A 911 29.38 26.87 88.97
C GLY A 911 27.93 26.99 88.47
N ALA A 912 27.00 26.12 88.91
CA ALA A 912 25.59 26.25 88.52
C ALA A 912 24.94 27.49 89.14
N SER A 913 24.03 28.14 88.41
CA SER A 913 23.48 29.45 88.76
C SER A 913 21.97 29.57 88.54
N VAL A 914 21.29 30.31 89.42
CA VAL A 914 19.88 30.71 89.23
C VAL A 914 19.70 32.18 89.59
N SER A 915 19.15 32.97 88.66
CA SER A 915 18.91 34.41 88.87
C SER A 915 17.43 34.82 88.93
N ALA A 916 16.51 33.90 88.70
CA ALA A 916 15.06 34.13 88.71
C ALA A 916 14.29 33.15 89.61
N ALA A 917 13.17 33.60 90.18
CA ALA A 917 12.36 32.83 91.13
C ALA A 917 11.84 31.51 90.55
N SER A 918 11.84 30.47 91.39
CA SER A 918 11.50 29.08 91.04
C SER A 918 12.34 28.48 89.89
N GLY A 919 13.50 29.07 89.56
CA GLY A 919 14.42 28.53 88.57
C GLY A 919 15.18 27.30 89.09
N THR A 920 15.50 26.37 88.21
CA THR A 920 16.22 25.12 88.55
C THR A 920 17.37 24.88 87.59
N ALA A 921 18.61 24.91 88.05
CA ALA A 921 19.81 24.63 87.27
C ALA A 921 20.47 23.33 87.79
N ILE A 922 20.59 22.31 86.94
CA ILE A 922 21.13 20.98 87.29
C ILE A 922 22.17 20.55 86.26
N GLY A 923 23.43 20.78 86.59
CA GLY A 923 24.61 20.49 85.77
C GLY A 923 25.72 21.52 86.02
N GLN A 924 26.98 21.10 85.90
CA GLN A 924 28.13 22.01 86.01
C GLN A 924 27.98 23.18 85.03
N GLY A 925 28.13 24.42 85.51
CA GLY A 925 27.96 25.65 84.71
C GLY A 925 26.56 25.86 84.10
N SER A 926 25.52 25.13 84.55
CA SER A 926 24.14 25.36 84.09
C SER A 926 23.56 26.66 84.67
N SER A 927 22.68 27.33 83.93
CA SER A 927 22.13 28.63 84.34
C SER A 927 20.64 28.73 84.03
N ALA A 928 19.82 28.96 85.06
CA ALA A 928 18.39 29.28 84.90
C ALA A 928 18.16 30.76 85.17
N THR A 929 17.99 31.53 84.10
CA THR A 929 17.92 33.00 84.13
C THR A 929 16.48 33.54 84.04
N ALA A 930 15.50 32.69 83.71
CA ALA A 930 14.09 33.03 83.66
C ALA A 930 13.23 32.28 84.70
N ALA A 931 12.10 32.90 85.08
CA ALA A 931 11.24 32.39 86.16
C ALA A 931 10.57 31.05 85.80
N SER A 932 10.49 30.14 86.79
CA SER A 932 9.96 28.78 86.62
C SER A 932 10.59 28.00 85.46
N ALA A 933 11.86 28.27 85.13
CA ALA A 933 12.59 27.60 84.05
C ALA A 933 13.63 26.61 84.59
N VAL A 934 13.84 25.51 83.86
CA VAL A 934 14.73 24.41 84.24
C VAL A 934 15.86 24.29 83.24
N ALA A 935 17.10 24.58 83.65
CA ALA A 935 18.32 24.30 82.89
C ALA A 935 18.86 22.92 83.30
N LEU A 936 18.75 21.94 82.40
CA LEU A 936 19.10 20.54 82.67
C LEU A 936 20.29 20.10 81.82
N GLY A 937 21.36 19.65 82.47
CA GLY A 937 22.63 19.27 81.83
C GLY A 937 23.73 20.34 81.99
N GLN A 938 24.98 19.91 81.81
CA GLN A 938 26.17 20.77 81.89
C GLN A 938 26.05 21.94 80.91
N GLY A 939 26.36 23.17 81.35
CA GLY A 939 26.32 24.37 80.51
C GLY A 939 24.96 24.71 79.87
N SER A 940 23.86 24.09 80.29
CA SER A 940 22.53 24.41 79.76
C SER A 940 22.07 25.80 80.22
N LEU A 941 21.41 26.54 79.33
CA LEU A 941 20.83 27.86 79.61
C LEU A 941 19.31 27.79 79.50
N ALA A 942 18.59 28.26 80.52
CA ALA A 942 17.13 28.39 80.53
C ALA A 942 16.72 29.85 80.70
N ASP A 943 16.63 30.54 79.56
CA ASP A 943 16.38 31.97 79.38
C ASP A 943 14.91 32.33 79.10
N ARG A 944 14.06 31.33 78.83
CA ARG A 944 12.61 31.51 78.63
C ARG A 944 11.81 30.93 79.78
N ALA A 945 10.93 31.74 80.37
CA ALA A 945 10.11 31.37 81.52
C ALA A 945 9.17 30.18 81.21
N ASN A 946 8.90 29.34 82.22
CA ASN A 946 8.09 28.13 82.12
C ASN A 946 8.58 27.13 81.04
N THR A 947 9.90 26.87 80.99
CA THR A 947 10.49 25.88 80.05
C THR A 947 11.42 24.89 80.75
N VAL A 948 11.70 23.78 80.07
CA VAL A 948 12.86 22.93 80.35
C VAL A 948 13.81 23.06 79.17
N SER A 949 15.00 23.62 79.40
CA SER A 949 16.10 23.67 78.43
C SER A 949 17.10 22.57 78.74
N VAL A 950 17.46 21.79 77.72
CA VAL A 950 18.44 20.70 77.81
C VAL A 950 19.81 21.06 77.23
N GLY A 951 20.04 22.33 76.87
CA GLY A 951 21.26 22.79 76.22
C GLY A 951 21.31 24.31 76.05
N THR A 952 21.90 24.77 74.95
CA THR A 952 21.89 26.18 74.51
C THR A 952 21.63 26.25 73.00
N ALA A 953 21.37 27.44 72.45
CA ALA A 953 21.18 27.62 71.00
C ALA A 953 22.35 27.04 70.17
N ALA A 954 23.59 27.20 70.66
CA ALA A 954 24.81 26.67 70.04
C ALA A 954 25.12 25.20 70.42
N ASN A 955 24.40 24.59 71.36
CA ASN A 955 24.65 23.22 71.85
C ASN A 955 23.34 22.52 72.24
N ASN A 956 22.57 22.14 71.22
CA ASN A 956 21.31 21.42 71.38
C ASN A 956 21.55 19.94 71.72
N ARG A 957 20.75 19.37 72.64
CA ARG A 957 20.86 17.96 73.05
C ARG A 957 19.69 17.10 72.58
N GLN A 958 19.99 15.89 72.15
CA GLN A 958 18.98 14.89 71.79
C GLN A 958 18.27 14.35 73.03
N ILE A 959 16.94 14.44 73.04
CA ILE A 959 16.11 13.80 74.07
C ILE A 959 15.77 12.38 73.59
N THR A 960 16.41 11.37 74.19
CA THR A 960 16.23 9.95 73.85
C THR A 960 15.25 9.24 74.78
N ASN A 961 14.75 8.06 74.39
CA ASN A 961 13.77 7.25 75.13
C ASN A 961 12.37 7.89 75.28
N VAL A 962 12.01 8.82 74.39
CA VAL A 962 10.68 9.42 74.32
C VAL A 962 9.68 8.39 73.78
N ALA A 963 8.74 7.96 74.63
CA ALA A 963 7.62 7.10 74.24
C ALA A 963 6.68 7.83 73.25
N ALA A 964 5.78 7.11 72.59
CA ALA A 964 4.80 7.74 71.71
C ALA A 964 3.83 8.60 72.54
N GLY A 965 3.71 9.88 72.19
CA GLY A 965 2.79 10.81 72.84
C GLY A 965 1.33 10.39 72.66
N THR A 966 0.56 10.44 73.74
CA THR A 966 -0.85 10.01 73.83
C THR A 966 -1.83 11.16 74.06
N GLN A 967 -1.33 12.28 74.57
CA GLN A 967 -2.06 13.54 74.78
C GLN A 967 -1.47 14.65 73.90
N ALA A 968 -2.26 15.69 73.65
CA ALA A 968 -1.86 16.83 72.79
C ALA A 968 -0.68 17.67 73.32
N THR A 969 -0.26 17.45 74.56
CA THR A 969 0.88 18.11 75.22
C THR A 969 2.10 17.19 75.42
N ASP A 970 2.01 15.93 75.00
CA ASP A 970 3.14 15.00 75.06
C ASP A 970 4.12 15.28 73.90
N ALA A 971 5.41 15.05 74.10
CA ALA A 971 6.40 15.19 73.03
C ALA A 971 6.22 14.08 71.97
N ALA A 972 5.93 14.45 70.73
CA ALA A 972 5.82 13.51 69.62
C ALA A 972 7.19 12.91 69.29
N ASN A 973 7.30 11.57 69.27
CA ASN A 973 8.57 10.91 68.97
C ASN A 973 8.77 10.69 67.45
N PHE A 974 10.02 10.42 67.06
CA PHE A 974 10.38 10.26 65.63
C PHE A 974 9.67 9.08 64.94
N GLY A 975 9.15 8.10 65.70
CA GLY A 975 8.30 7.04 65.16
C GLY A 975 6.92 7.56 64.73
N GLN A 976 6.30 8.42 65.53
CA GLN A 976 5.02 9.06 65.20
C GLN A 976 5.15 10.01 64.00
N VAL A 977 6.26 10.75 63.90
CA VAL A 977 6.55 11.62 62.75
C VAL A 977 6.71 10.80 61.46
N GLN A 978 7.46 9.68 61.50
CA GLN A 978 7.56 8.76 60.36
C GLN A 978 6.21 8.13 60.01
N GLN A 979 5.39 7.73 61.00
CA GLN A 979 4.08 7.14 60.74
C GLN A 979 3.11 8.15 60.10
N ALA A 980 3.17 9.42 60.49
CA ALA A 980 2.41 10.49 59.84
C ALA A 980 2.89 10.73 58.39
N LEU A 981 4.21 10.71 58.15
CA LEU A 981 4.80 10.86 56.81
C LEU A 981 4.44 9.69 55.88
N VAL A 982 4.48 8.45 56.38
CA VAL A 982 4.02 7.26 55.64
C VAL A 982 2.52 7.37 55.34
N SER A 983 1.68 7.74 56.31
CA SER A 983 0.24 7.92 56.11
C SER A 983 -0.08 8.98 55.05
N ALA A 984 0.69 10.08 55.01
CA ALA A 984 0.57 11.12 53.99
C ALA A 984 1.02 10.63 52.61
N LYS A 985 2.09 9.84 52.54
CA LYS A 985 2.54 9.21 51.29
C LYS A 985 1.53 8.20 50.76
N ASP A 986 1.04 7.28 51.60
CA ASP A 986 0.06 6.26 51.20
C ASP A 986 -1.22 6.91 50.65
N TYR A 987 -1.68 8.02 51.25
CA TYR A 987 -2.80 8.81 50.75
C TYR A 987 -2.52 9.47 49.39
N SER A 988 -1.29 9.95 49.16
CA SER A 988 -0.88 10.53 47.88
C SER A 988 -0.78 9.47 46.78
N ASP A 989 -0.12 8.34 47.08
CA ASP A 989 0.06 7.21 46.17
C ASP A 989 -1.29 6.57 45.80
N ALA A 990 -2.22 6.44 46.75
CA ALA A 990 -3.57 5.90 46.50
C ALA A 990 -4.40 6.82 45.56
N ASN A 991 -4.34 8.14 45.78
CA ASN A 991 -4.99 9.10 44.87
C ASN A 991 -4.38 9.02 43.47
N ALA A 992 -3.05 8.97 43.35
CA ALA A 992 -2.36 8.84 42.07
C ALA A 992 -2.76 7.56 41.32
N GLN A 993 -2.84 6.41 42.01
CA GLN A 993 -3.32 5.16 41.43
C GLN A 993 -4.78 5.26 40.95
N GLN A 994 -5.68 5.88 41.72
CA GLN A 994 -7.08 6.00 41.33
C GLN A 994 -7.28 6.98 40.14
N THR A 995 -6.49 8.06 40.06
CA THR A 995 -6.44 8.93 38.89
C THR A 995 -5.93 8.17 37.65
N LEU A 996 -4.84 7.40 37.78
CA LEU A 996 -4.27 6.62 36.68
C LEU A 996 -5.24 5.54 36.18
N GLN A 997 -5.90 4.80 37.08
CA GLN A 997 -6.93 3.82 36.71
C GLN A 997 -8.11 4.48 35.99
N SER A 998 -8.52 5.69 36.42
CA SER A 998 -9.60 6.45 35.78
C SER A 998 -9.22 6.94 34.38
N ALA A 999 -7.98 7.40 34.20
CA ALA A 999 -7.46 7.85 32.91
C ALA A 999 -7.31 6.66 31.92
N ASN A 1000 -6.80 5.52 32.39
CA ASN A 1000 -6.69 4.31 31.59
C ASN A 1000 -8.09 3.80 31.20
N ALA A 1001 -9.02 3.65 32.14
CA ALA A 1001 -10.38 3.19 31.84
C ALA A 1001 -11.12 4.11 30.84
N TYR A 1002 -10.93 5.44 30.92
CA TYR A 1002 -11.46 6.37 29.93
C TYR A 1002 -10.82 6.17 28.54
N THR A 1003 -9.50 5.98 28.50
CA THR A 1003 -8.73 5.79 27.28
C THR A 1003 -9.05 4.45 26.61
N ASP A 1004 -9.08 3.36 27.38
CA ASP A 1004 -9.50 2.03 26.96
C ASP A 1004 -10.94 2.05 26.44
N GLN A 1005 -11.85 2.78 27.09
CA GLN A 1005 -13.23 2.93 26.60
C GLN A 1005 -13.29 3.72 25.29
N LYS A 1006 -12.46 4.76 25.12
CA LYS A 1006 -12.36 5.51 23.84
C LYS A 1006 -11.80 4.64 22.72
N PHE A 1007 -10.72 3.90 22.97
CA PHE A 1007 -10.14 2.98 22.00
C PHE A 1007 -11.09 1.82 21.68
N ALA A 1008 -11.77 1.22 22.66
CA ALA A 1008 -12.74 0.16 22.44
C ALA A 1008 -13.93 0.62 21.58
N ASN A 1009 -14.45 1.84 21.81
CA ASN A 1009 -15.53 2.38 20.99
C ASN A 1009 -15.08 2.64 19.53
N ILE A 1010 -13.84 3.08 19.31
CA ILE A 1010 -13.28 3.29 17.96
C ILE A 1010 -12.92 1.97 17.27
N ALA A 1011 -12.37 1.00 18.00
CA ALA A 1011 -11.95 -0.30 17.49
C ALA A 1011 -13.10 -1.30 17.31
N SER A 1012 -14.26 -1.07 17.93
CA SER A 1012 -15.40 -1.98 17.77
C SER A 1012 -15.95 -1.91 16.34
N THR A 1013 -16.03 -3.06 15.68
CA THR A 1013 -16.73 -3.17 14.40
C THR A 1013 -18.23 -2.84 14.55
N ALA A 1014 -18.76 -2.82 15.77
CA ALA A 1014 -20.15 -2.49 16.07
C ALA A 1014 -20.47 -1.02 15.77
N ASP A 1015 -19.67 -0.06 16.25
CA ASP A 1015 -19.93 1.37 16.00
C ASP A 1015 -19.60 1.78 14.56
N VAL A 1016 -18.53 1.23 13.97
CA VAL A 1016 -18.23 1.42 12.54
C VAL A 1016 -19.37 0.85 11.67
N ASN A 1017 -19.90 -0.34 11.99
CA ASN A 1017 -21.07 -0.88 11.30
C ASN A 1017 -22.36 -0.10 11.63
N SER A 1018 -22.51 0.48 12.82
CA SER A 1018 -23.64 1.31 13.19
C SER A 1018 -23.68 2.58 12.34
N LEU A 1019 -22.56 3.29 12.24
CA LEU A 1019 -22.39 4.46 11.37
C LEU A 1019 -22.56 4.09 9.88
N ARG A 1020 -22.00 2.96 9.44
CA ARG A 1020 -22.18 2.45 8.07
C ARG A 1020 -23.64 2.07 7.78
N ASN A 1021 -24.36 1.54 8.77
CA ASN A 1021 -25.77 1.17 8.65
C ASN A 1021 -26.70 2.39 8.69
N ASP A 1022 -26.49 3.38 9.57
CA ASP A 1022 -27.26 4.63 9.51
C ASP A 1022 -27.00 5.36 8.20
N THR A 1023 -25.74 5.47 7.77
CA THR A 1023 -25.36 6.04 6.46
C THR A 1023 -26.05 5.30 5.30
N ASN A 1024 -26.00 3.97 5.27
CA ASN A 1024 -26.69 3.17 4.26
C ASN A 1024 -28.22 3.30 4.32
N ASN A 1025 -28.80 3.42 5.52
CA ASN A 1025 -30.24 3.57 5.70
C ASN A 1025 -30.70 4.99 5.30
N ARG A 1026 -29.90 6.03 5.56
CA ARG A 1026 -30.10 7.39 5.04
C ARG A 1026 -30.01 7.42 3.52
N PHE A 1027 -29.01 6.78 2.90
CA PHE A 1027 -28.93 6.69 1.44
C PHE A 1027 -30.11 5.91 0.83
N ARG A 1028 -30.53 4.78 1.43
CA ARG A 1028 -31.74 4.04 0.99
C ARG A 1028 -33.03 4.86 1.17
N ALA A 1029 -33.14 5.64 2.24
CA ALA A 1029 -34.27 6.56 2.43
C ALA A 1029 -34.24 7.70 1.41
N MET A 1030 -33.06 8.24 1.10
CA MET A 1030 -32.85 9.28 0.10
C MET A 1030 -33.18 8.78 -1.31
N ASP A 1031 -32.65 7.63 -1.73
CA ASP A 1031 -32.96 6.98 -3.00
C ASP A 1031 -34.47 6.69 -3.14
N LYS A 1032 -35.09 6.11 -2.11
CA LYS A 1032 -36.54 5.89 -2.10
C LYS A 1032 -37.32 7.20 -2.27
N ARG A 1033 -36.87 8.28 -1.61
CA ARG A 1033 -37.48 9.61 -1.69
C ARG A 1033 -37.28 10.25 -3.08
N VAL A 1034 -36.11 10.11 -3.68
CA VAL A 1034 -35.82 10.54 -5.07
C VAL A 1034 -36.70 9.79 -6.07
N ASN A 1035 -36.83 8.47 -5.93
CA ASN A 1035 -37.73 7.67 -6.77
C ASN A 1035 -39.20 8.06 -6.58
N GLN A 1036 -39.64 8.38 -5.36
CA GLN A 1036 -40.98 8.93 -5.08
C GLN A 1036 -41.19 10.29 -5.75
N VAL A 1037 -40.21 11.19 -5.73
CA VAL A 1037 -40.25 12.49 -6.41
C VAL A 1037 -40.27 12.33 -7.93
N GLY A 1038 -39.47 11.43 -8.52
CA GLY A 1038 -39.50 11.11 -9.94
C GLY A 1038 -40.85 10.52 -10.40
N ALA A 1039 -41.44 9.63 -9.59
CA ALA A 1039 -42.76 9.08 -9.85
C ALA A 1039 -43.85 10.18 -9.77
N MET A 1040 -43.78 11.07 -8.79
CA MET A 1040 -44.69 12.22 -8.69
C MET A 1040 -44.51 13.20 -9.87
N GLY A 1041 -43.29 13.43 -10.33
CA GLY A 1041 -43.00 14.26 -11.51
C GLY A 1041 -43.61 13.70 -12.79
N THR A 1042 -43.45 12.40 -13.05
CA THR A 1042 -44.10 11.74 -14.20
C THR A 1042 -45.62 11.72 -14.08
N ALA A 1043 -46.17 11.53 -12.87
CA ALA A 1043 -47.61 11.60 -12.63
C ALA A 1043 -48.17 13.00 -12.90
N MET A 1044 -47.48 14.06 -12.44
CA MET A 1044 -47.82 15.46 -12.70
C MET A 1044 -47.78 15.80 -14.20
N ALA A 1045 -46.79 15.30 -14.93
CA ALA A 1045 -46.70 15.47 -16.38
C ALA A 1045 -47.89 14.80 -17.10
N GLN A 1046 -48.20 13.55 -16.79
CA GLN A 1046 -49.34 12.83 -17.36
C GLN A 1046 -50.69 13.49 -16.99
N MET A 1047 -50.80 14.02 -15.76
CA MET A 1047 -51.95 14.80 -15.32
C MET A 1047 -52.11 16.08 -16.16
N ALA A 1048 -51.03 16.85 -16.36
CA ALA A 1048 -51.06 18.05 -17.18
C ALA A 1048 -51.46 17.75 -18.63
N PHE A 1049 -50.87 16.71 -19.26
CA PHE A 1049 -51.25 16.25 -20.59
C PHE A 1049 -52.72 15.80 -20.68
N SER A 1050 -53.25 15.12 -19.65
CA SER A 1050 -54.66 14.66 -19.64
C SER A 1050 -55.71 15.78 -19.74
N THR A 1051 -55.31 17.05 -19.51
CA THR A 1051 -56.20 18.22 -19.64
C THR A 1051 -56.03 19.00 -20.96
N GLN A 1052 -55.10 18.59 -21.83
CA GLN A 1052 -54.90 19.21 -23.15
C GLN A 1052 -55.98 18.71 -24.15
N GLY A 1053 -56.32 19.55 -25.13
CA GLY A 1053 -57.33 19.24 -26.16
C GLY A 1053 -58.80 19.32 -25.71
N ILE A 1054 -59.10 19.27 -24.41
CA ILE A 1054 -60.45 19.46 -23.86
C ILE A 1054 -60.77 20.97 -23.83
N ASN A 1055 -61.88 21.40 -24.43
CA ASN A 1055 -62.24 22.82 -24.61
C ASN A 1055 -63.33 23.33 -23.64
N THR A 1056 -63.34 22.88 -22.38
CA THR A 1056 -64.26 23.35 -21.33
C THR A 1056 -63.58 24.33 -20.37
N PRO A 1057 -64.20 25.46 -19.95
CA PRO A 1057 -63.53 26.49 -19.11
C PRO A 1057 -62.93 25.97 -17.80
N ASN A 1058 -63.51 24.91 -17.24
CA ASN A 1058 -62.98 24.15 -16.10
C ASN A 1058 -62.61 22.74 -16.57
N ARG A 1059 -61.47 22.23 -16.12
CA ARG A 1059 -60.96 20.88 -16.42
C ARG A 1059 -60.35 20.26 -15.15
N VAL A 1060 -60.48 18.96 -14.99
CA VAL A 1060 -59.78 18.19 -13.94
C VAL A 1060 -58.99 17.09 -14.64
N GLY A 1061 -57.69 16.99 -14.33
CA GLY A 1061 -56.80 15.95 -14.81
C GLY A 1061 -56.46 14.98 -13.68
N VAL A 1062 -56.26 13.72 -14.04
CA VAL A 1062 -55.70 12.69 -13.15
C VAL A 1062 -54.62 11.96 -13.93
N GLY A 1063 -53.42 11.92 -13.36
CA GLY A 1063 -52.25 11.27 -13.95
C GLY A 1063 -51.69 10.23 -13.01
N MET A 1064 -51.24 9.11 -13.56
CA MET A 1064 -50.45 8.11 -12.84
C MET A 1064 -49.06 8.05 -13.44
N GLY A 1065 -48.05 7.96 -12.59
CA GLY A 1065 -46.64 7.97 -12.97
C GLY A 1065 -45.86 6.90 -12.24
N GLY A 1066 -44.73 6.52 -12.81
CA GLY A 1066 -43.83 5.51 -12.26
C GLY A 1066 -42.39 5.89 -12.52
N TYR A 1067 -41.52 5.64 -11.54
CA TYR A 1067 -40.08 5.86 -11.63
C TYR A 1067 -39.36 4.88 -10.70
N GLY A 1068 -38.34 4.19 -11.22
CA GLY A 1068 -37.75 3.03 -10.55
C GLY A 1068 -38.84 2.00 -10.20
N SER A 1069 -38.79 1.45 -8.98
CA SER A 1069 -39.79 0.52 -8.45
C SER A 1069 -41.00 1.20 -7.79
N THR A 1070 -41.25 2.49 -8.06
CA THR A 1070 -42.22 3.31 -7.30
C THR A 1070 -43.25 3.97 -8.20
N ALA A 1071 -44.51 4.01 -7.75
CA ALA A 1071 -45.63 4.65 -8.43
C ALA A 1071 -46.17 5.86 -7.67
N ALA A 1072 -46.81 6.78 -8.38
CA ALA A 1072 -47.45 7.98 -7.83
C ALA A 1072 -48.78 8.29 -8.53
N LEU A 1073 -49.65 8.99 -7.81
CA LEU A 1073 -50.91 9.53 -8.31
C LEU A 1073 -50.87 11.06 -8.24
N ALA A 1074 -51.25 11.72 -9.32
CA ALA A 1074 -51.41 13.17 -9.41
C ALA A 1074 -52.85 13.53 -9.78
N VAL A 1075 -53.37 14.57 -9.13
CA VAL A 1075 -54.68 15.17 -9.44
C VAL A 1075 -54.46 16.66 -9.61
N GLY A 1076 -55.09 17.26 -10.63
CA GLY A 1076 -54.99 18.69 -10.86
C GLY A 1076 -56.23 19.29 -11.49
N TYR A 1077 -56.34 20.60 -11.37
CA TYR A 1077 -57.42 21.42 -11.89
C TYR A 1077 -56.84 22.48 -12.83
N SER A 1078 -57.27 22.47 -14.08
CA SER A 1078 -56.90 23.46 -15.09
C SER A 1078 -58.10 24.33 -15.42
N ARG A 1079 -57.91 25.64 -15.41
CA ARG A 1079 -58.90 26.64 -15.82
C ARG A 1079 -58.40 27.39 -17.04
N GLN A 1080 -59.26 27.51 -18.04
CA GLN A 1080 -58.99 28.36 -19.19
C GLN A 1080 -59.38 29.81 -18.86
N LEU A 1081 -58.42 30.72 -18.95
CA LEU A 1081 -58.63 32.15 -18.67
C LEU A 1081 -58.99 32.93 -19.94
N SER A 1082 -58.48 32.50 -21.09
CA SER A 1082 -58.87 33.00 -22.42
C SER A 1082 -58.64 31.93 -23.49
N PRO A 1083 -59.03 32.15 -24.76
CA PRO A 1083 -58.66 31.28 -25.87
C PRO A 1083 -57.14 31.05 -26.04
N ARG A 1084 -56.31 31.93 -25.45
CA ARG A 1084 -54.83 31.92 -25.53
C ARG A 1084 -54.12 31.76 -24.18
N ALA A 1085 -54.84 31.54 -23.08
CA ALA A 1085 -54.25 31.45 -21.74
C ALA A 1085 -54.91 30.40 -20.84
N ASN A 1086 -54.12 29.56 -20.18
CA ASN A 1086 -54.56 28.58 -19.17
C ASN A 1086 -53.76 28.69 -17.86
N LEU A 1087 -54.41 28.28 -16.77
CA LEU A 1087 -53.87 28.23 -15.42
C LEU A 1087 -54.14 26.83 -14.85
N THR A 1088 -53.09 26.10 -14.46
CA THR A 1088 -53.18 24.72 -13.98
C THR A 1088 -52.58 24.61 -12.59
N PHE A 1089 -53.33 24.01 -11.67
CA PHE A 1089 -52.86 23.59 -10.35
C PHE A 1089 -52.77 22.07 -10.32
N GLY A 1090 -51.71 21.52 -9.74
CA GLY A 1090 -51.51 20.08 -9.59
C GLY A 1090 -50.98 19.73 -8.21
N ALA A 1091 -51.40 18.56 -7.69
CA ALA A 1091 -50.82 17.93 -6.52
C ALA A 1091 -50.62 16.44 -6.79
N ALA A 1092 -49.54 15.87 -6.29
CA ALA A 1092 -49.18 14.47 -6.43
C ALA A 1092 -48.74 13.86 -5.10
N VAL A 1093 -48.92 12.55 -4.98
CA VAL A 1093 -48.59 11.78 -3.77
C VAL A 1093 -47.89 10.47 -4.16
N SER A 1094 -46.89 10.07 -3.37
CA SER A 1094 -46.26 8.75 -3.46
C SER A 1094 -45.81 8.27 -2.07
N GLY A 1095 -46.50 7.24 -1.55
CA GLY A 1095 -46.26 6.73 -0.21
C GLY A 1095 -46.58 7.76 0.87
N LYS A 1096 -45.55 8.40 1.44
CA LYS A 1096 -45.68 9.48 2.43
C LYS A 1096 -45.25 10.86 1.90
N GLU A 1097 -44.59 10.91 0.74
CA GLU A 1097 -44.17 12.16 0.13
C GLU A 1097 -45.31 12.76 -0.69
N THR A 1098 -45.38 14.09 -0.70
CA THR A 1098 -46.35 14.86 -1.48
C THR A 1098 -45.64 15.99 -2.22
N SER A 1099 -46.20 16.39 -3.35
CA SER A 1099 -45.67 17.46 -4.19
C SER A 1099 -46.82 18.28 -4.77
N GLY A 1100 -46.61 19.56 -5.00
CA GLY A 1100 -47.64 20.49 -5.48
C GLY A 1100 -47.05 21.60 -6.32
N GLY A 1101 -47.81 22.08 -7.31
CA GLY A 1101 -47.33 23.10 -8.23
C GLY A 1101 -48.46 23.84 -8.94
N VAL A 1102 -48.13 25.04 -9.43
CA VAL A 1102 -48.99 25.86 -10.28
C VAL A 1102 -48.22 26.26 -11.54
N GLY A 1103 -48.86 26.17 -12.69
CA GLY A 1103 -48.30 26.56 -13.99
C GLY A 1103 -49.28 27.41 -14.78
N VAL A 1104 -48.76 28.35 -15.56
CA VAL A 1104 -49.54 29.25 -16.42
C VAL A 1104 -48.98 29.17 -17.83
N GLY A 1105 -49.84 28.88 -18.82
CA GLY A 1105 -49.46 28.77 -20.22
C GLY A 1105 -50.11 29.87 -21.05
N PHE A 1106 -49.35 30.42 -22.00
CA PHE A 1106 -49.78 31.45 -22.93
C PHE A 1106 -49.36 31.07 -24.35
N GLY A 1107 -50.24 31.22 -25.34
CA GLY A 1107 -49.94 31.00 -26.75
C GLY A 1107 -50.28 32.24 -27.57
N TRP A 1108 -49.27 32.89 -28.16
CA TRP A 1108 -49.44 34.09 -28.99
C TRP A 1108 -49.91 33.78 -30.41
#